data_AF-A0A3A4KJ63-F1
#
_entry.id   AF-A0A3A4KJ63-F1
#
_cell.length_a   1.000
_cell.length_b   1.000
_cell.length_c   1.000
_cell.angle_alpha   90.00
_cell.angle_beta   90.00
_cell.angle_gamma   90.00
#
_symmetry.space_group_name_H-M   'P 1'
#
loop_
_entity.id
_entity.type
_entity.pdbx_description
1 polymer ?
#
loop_
_entity_poly.entity_id
_entity_poly.type
_entity_poly.pdbx_seq_one_letter_code
_entity_poly.pdbx_strand_id
1 'polypeptide(L)'
;MRLPMRSTVLTLAALLCFAGIAVFAAGCTDDPADDGDGDSSSDGDSSSTDGDSHAGDDPFEMVDKADFGPPKRIAVFYEYESSDNWSQGKLYAILIRNLLGHFNTEVEIIDVDDYSAGDLNDYHGGIYLGSQYDYSLPTEFLRDVYNTDHPFIWLNYNIWNYFSNPTYNGEERFGFKYLGIAEEEPYNRIAYKDKELRRSDDDQYCVQVETVNDRCEALATIAKAGDDSTALPYALRCGDFYYIADNPFAYLFTGYLVFADILHDFLGTEVETSHRALVRFEDLAPGNVDHAKLRAQADQLHARNVPFTLGVIPVWTDPEGVWGSPGKTVRMRDDPDFTATIQYMMSKGGTPVLHGYTHQNEGLSGIDYEFWDETSDDPLPEDTFDWAGERADNGIDEFSKALNVWPYVWETPHYSASPLDYFAFAERFPLTYERVMFFDALDSHSAGDTTSYAGVEYIIQPFPYMLFDSFYGFRVVPENAGYLEEGGAPELGLAPSPENKGLYAGMYSVVRDSVASFYYHHWVPFDMLLDAIDAVEAEGYEFVDIRDIVDDPPPAYSDEPTPADGDTPDGDVPDGDDDLPADGDSEETPPDEILSLYLGKAGESCPTGPYDCWWGLGCTGGVCGACVTGEQCRELDGCLPDGSCGRCSASNQCRPGATCREGFCAQSAISRWDVTIDPADWEQLLGDIWENTMFDITLAVDGKTYGAGEQIRAYGNSARIYPKKSFRIEFPENADNPGFARKINLRADYNDPTLMRNAMAYETFRRLTAIPAPRTRYLKLYINGEYYGLMLETERLGPKFLELHGRARDNSMYEVEDIYPPGAFLPLSAEDYPVYYNKKAGVDDVYADVISLVEDTIWEDYLDSDQSSELTTTTRVRQAVDVNLKIDYLAAMAVIQNIDHVSAGFHFSWQQGPRGDMRWEFYPHDLDISFGCNYDEEEQNALCTDMYYDEFYLPGVIPEGVVAGEEDELWINLLIHLIFRDPELHARYVARICQMLDSRYWNTDAPKLVDSLAATIIDAVLADQNDMNDSRADFESAADEIKTFLAERKDFLKNEINCP
;
A
#
# COMPACT_ATOMS: atom_id res chain seq x y z
N MET A 1 51.43 35.49 11.69
CA MET A 1 52.50 35.93 12.63
C MET A 1 52.44 35.04 13.89
N ARG A 2 53.55 34.82 14.62
CA ARG A 2 53.72 33.99 15.86
C ARG A 2 52.43 33.54 16.59
N LEU A 3 52.16 32.24 16.81
CA LEU A 3 52.74 31.33 17.85
C LEU A 3 52.45 31.76 19.33
N PRO A 4 52.29 30.82 20.31
CA PRO A 4 51.47 29.59 20.39
C PRO A 4 50.98 29.26 21.86
N MET A 5 50.84 27.96 22.19
CA MET A 5 50.73 27.27 23.53
C MET A 5 49.30 27.06 24.09
N ARG A 6 48.86 25.89 24.62
CA ARG A 6 49.42 24.67 25.28
C ARG A 6 49.50 24.69 26.83
N SER A 7 49.15 23.52 27.42
CA SER A 7 49.68 22.92 28.68
C SER A 7 49.17 23.46 30.04
N THR A 8 48.97 22.70 31.14
CA THR A 8 48.98 21.23 31.46
C THR A 8 48.48 20.99 32.93
N VAL A 9 48.41 19.71 33.41
CA VAL A 9 48.69 19.26 34.83
C VAL A 9 47.58 19.53 35.90
N LEU A 10 47.24 18.65 36.88
CA LEU A 10 47.46 17.20 37.13
C LEU A 10 46.54 16.66 38.30
N THR A 11 46.42 15.33 38.41
CA THR A 11 45.85 14.40 39.45
C THR A 11 45.98 14.77 40.97
N LEU A 12 45.35 14.13 42.01
CA LEU A 12 45.07 12.69 42.32
C LEU A 12 44.31 12.47 43.69
N ALA A 13 43.69 11.29 43.93
CA ALA A 13 43.56 10.54 45.23
C ALA A 13 42.60 11.02 46.37
N ALA A 14 42.06 10.18 47.30
CA ALA A 14 42.02 8.68 47.49
C ALA A 14 41.02 8.22 48.63
N LEU A 15 40.91 6.87 48.85
CA LEU A 15 40.31 6.08 49.98
C LEU A 15 38.76 5.83 50.02
N LEU A 16 38.18 4.74 50.60
CA LEU A 16 38.50 3.28 50.69
C LEU A 16 37.39 2.46 51.49
N CYS A 17 37.29 1.12 51.28
CA CYS A 17 36.85 0.02 52.20
C CYS A 17 35.38 -0.56 52.33
N PHE A 18 35.22 -1.84 51.92
CA PHE A 18 34.68 -3.07 52.61
C PHE A 18 33.18 -3.35 53.06
N ALA A 19 32.50 -4.27 52.33
CA ALA A 19 32.05 -5.68 52.65
C ALA A 19 30.90 -6.11 53.65
N GLY A 20 30.24 -7.26 53.32
CA GLY A 20 29.42 -8.18 54.19
C GLY A 20 27.94 -8.37 53.74
N ILE A 21 27.36 -9.51 53.27
CA ILE A 21 27.28 -10.97 53.60
C ILE A 21 26.03 -11.42 54.45
N ALA A 22 24.90 -11.66 53.76
CA ALA A 22 24.14 -12.93 53.55
C ALA A 22 23.37 -13.76 54.65
N VAL A 23 22.23 -14.35 54.18
CA VAL A 23 21.44 -15.59 54.57
C VAL A 23 20.68 -15.73 55.91
N PHE A 24 19.34 -15.92 55.89
CA PHE A 24 18.57 -17.18 56.18
C PHE A 24 17.03 -17.00 56.25
N ALA A 25 16.26 -18.10 56.31
CA ALA A 25 14.86 -18.23 55.84
C ALA A 25 13.80 -18.64 56.90
N ALA A 26 12.53 -18.64 56.43
CA ALA A 26 11.37 -19.48 56.81
C ALA A 26 10.51 -19.18 58.07
N GLY A 27 9.18 -19.25 57.88
CA GLY A 27 8.32 -20.13 58.71
C GLY A 27 6.99 -19.61 59.30
N CYS A 28 5.87 -19.89 58.59
CA CYS A 28 4.55 -20.34 59.10
C CYS A 28 3.69 -19.52 60.12
N THR A 29 2.36 -19.53 59.86
CA THR A 29 1.20 -19.62 60.82
C THR A 29 1.11 -18.62 61.99
N ASP A 30 0.04 -17.85 62.17
CA ASP A 30 -1.30 -18.29 62.60
C ASP A 30 -2.38 -17.18 62.41
N ASP A 31 -3.65 -17.57 62.39
CA ASP A 31 -4.87 -16.74 62.53
C ASP A 31 -5.57 -17.18 63.85
N PRO A 32 -6.28 -16.33 64.64
CA PRO A 32 -7.73 -16.13 64.37
C PRO A 32 -8.42 -14.85 64.96
N ALA A 33 -9.74 -14.75 64.67
CA ALA A 33 -10.84 -14.36 65.58
C ALA A 33 -11.12 -12.87 65.88
N ASP A 34 -12.36 -12.43 66.23
CA ASP A 34 -13.75 -12.93 66.04
C ASP A 34 -14.72 -11.80 66.55
N ASP A 35 -16.02 -12.11 66.74
CA ASP A 35 -17.17 -11.26 67.15
C ASP A 35 -17.73 -10.40 65.99
N GLY A 36 -18.98 -10.52 65.51
CA GLY A 36 -20.19 -11.24 65.95
C GLY A 36 -21.40 -10.27 65.95
N ASP A 37 -22.69 -10.65 65.88
CA ASP A 37 -23.42 -11.92 65.69
C ASP A 37 -24.92 -11.54 65.40
N GLY A 38 -25.75 -12.34 64.71
CA GLY A 38 -27.03 -11.79 64.16
C GLY A 38 -28.11 -12.67 63.49
N ASP A 39 -28.17 -13.98 63.73
CA ASP A 39 -29.16 -14.99 63.29
C ASP A 39 -30.65 -14.58 63.01
N SER A 40 -31.26 -15.08 61.91
CA SER A 40 -32.47 -15.97 61.96
C SER A 40 -33.15 -16.36 60.61
N SER A 41 -32.96 -17.64 60.23
CA SER A 41 -33.97 -18.63 59.74
C SER A 41 -34.91 -18.43 58.51
N SER A 42 -34.74 -19.36 57.56
CA SER A 42 -35.72 -20.37 57.05
C SER A 42 -36.77 -20.06 55.95
N ASP A 43 -36.66 -20.88 54.88
CA ASP A 43 -37.69 -21.67 54.17
C ASP A 43 -38.85 -20.99 53.39
N GLY A 44 -38.89 -21.25 52.08
CA GLY A 44 -40.08 -21.89 51.47
C GLY A 44 -40.82 -21.17 50.32
N ASP A 45 -40.54 -21.60 49.09
CA ASP A 45 -41.50 -21.91 48.00
C ASP A 45 -42.64 -20.92 47.65
N SER A 46 -42.53 -20.28 46.48
CA SER A 46 -43.70 -20.08 45.60
C SER A 46 -43.32 -19.83 44.13
N SER A 47 -44.05 -20.46 43.21
CA SER A 47 -43.86 -20.46 41.76
C SER A 47 -44.31 -19.17 41.01
N SER A 48 -43.60 -18.85 39.93
CA SER A 48 -44.08 -18.32 38.62
C SER A 48 -45.32 -17.41 38.54
N THR A 49 -45.17 -16.27 37.88
CA THR A 49 -46.09 -15.87 36.80
C THR A 49 -45.31 -15.16 35.70
N ASP A 50 -45.18 -15.81 34.55
CA ASP A 50 -44.48 -15.29 33.37
C ASP A 50 -45.31 -14.23 32.64
N GLY A 51 -44.62 -13.36 31.90
CA GLY A 51 -45.19 -12.32 31.05
C GLY A 51 -44.67 -12.43 29.63
N ASP A 52 -45.07 -13.50 28.94
CA ASP A 52 -44.70 -13.83 27.54
C ASP A 52 -45.03 -12.67 26.57
N SER A 53 -44.05 -12.36 25.70
CA SER A 53 -44.26 -11.51 24.52
C SER A 53 -43.38 -11.94 23.34
N HIS A 54 -43.59 -13.16 22.85
CA HIS A 54 -43.35 -13.59 21.46
C HIS A 54 -41.91 -13.39 20.91
N ALA A 55 -41.10 -14.45 20.99
CA ALA A 55 -40.13 -14.71 19.93
C ALA A 55 -40.87 -14.99 18.60
N GLY A 56 -40.28 -14.59 17.48
CA GLY A 56 -40.57 -15.15 16.17
C GLY A 56 -39.45 -16.12 15.78
N ASP A 57 -39.71 -16.95 14.77
CA ASP A 57 -38.78 -17.99 14.32
C ASP A 57 -37.46 -17.38 13.80
N ASP A 58 -36.31 -17.97 14.15
CA ASP A 58 -34.98 -17.52 13.69
C ASP A 58 -34.78 -17.89 12.21
N PRO A 59 -34.44 -16.94 11.31
CA PRO A 59 -34.27 -17.22 9.89
C PRO A 59 -32.83 -17.60 9.46
N PHE A 60 -31.90 -17.90 10.38
CA PHE A 60 -30.50 -18.25 10.11
C PHE A 60 -29.95 -19.38 11.02
N GLU A 61 -30.70 -20.47 11.22
CA GLU A 61 -30.24 -21.65 11.98
C GLU A 61 -29.23 -22.49 11.14
N MET A 62 -27.97 -22.07 11.13
CA MET A 62 -26.89 -22.73 10.36
C MET A 62 -26.55 -24.13 10.91
N VAL A 63 -26.22 -25.06 10.00
CA VAL A 63 -25.68 -26.39 10.34
C VAL A 63 -24.35 -26.28 11.13
N ASP A 64 -24.23 -26.95 12.27
CA ASP A 64 -23.01 -26.93 13.10
C ASP A 64 -21.82 -27.61 12.39
N LYS A 65 -20.61 -27.05 12.54
CA LYS A 65 -19.36 -27.70 12.11
C LYS A 65 -19.18 -29.09 12.72
N ALA A 66 -19.77 -29.34 13.89
CA ALA A 66 -19.79 -30.65 14.55
C ALA A 66 -20.52 -31.75 13.75
N ASP A 67 -21.50 -31.39 12.91
CA ASP A 67 -22.34 -32.34 12.17
C ASP A 67 -21.76 -32.73 10.80
N PHE A 68 -20.73 -32.03 10.32
CA PHE A 68 -20.07 -32.31 9.03
C PHE A 68 -19.28 -33.63 8.99
N GLY A 69 -19.15 -34.33 10.11
CA GLY A 69 -18.34 -35.54 10.25
C GLY A 69 -16.84 -35.26 10.46
N PRO A 70 -15.99 -36.31 10.48
CA PRO A 70 -14.57 -36.15 10.79
C PRO A 70 -13.79 -35.46 9.66
N PRO A 71 -13.02 -34.39 9.94
CA PRO A 71 -12.29 -33.66 8.90
C PRO A 71 -11.13 -34.47 8.30
N LYS A 72 -10.79 -34.17 7.04
CA LYS A 72 -9.53 -34.65 6.44
C LYS A 72 -8.38 -33.74 6.85
N ARG A 73 -7.47 -34.26 7.67
CA ARG A 73 -6.16 -33.62 7.95
C ARG A 73 -5.35 -33.44 6.67
N ILE A 74 -4.93 -32.22 6.33
CA ILE A 74 -4.10 -31.87 5.17
C ILE A 74 -2.90 -31.04 5.64
N ALA A 75 -1.70 -31.35 5.15
CA ALA A 75 -0.51 -30.53 5.38
C ALA A 75 -0.25 -29.59 4.19
N VAL A 76 0.03 -28.32 4.47
CA VAL A 76 0.44 -27.31 3.47
C VAL A 76 1.89 -26.92 3.76
N PHE A 77 2.81 -27.45 2.96
CA PHE A 77 4.24 -27.17 3.04
C PHE A 77 4.59 -25.94 2.21
N TYR A 78 5.29 -24.98 2.79
CA TYR A 78 5.75 -23.77 2.11
C TYR A 78 7.23 -23.52 2.34
N GLU A 79 7.80 -22.61 1.55
CA GLU A 79 9.21 -22.23 1.63
C GLU A 79 9.36 -20.85 2.29
N TYR A 80 10.24 -20.75 3.28
CA TYR A 80 10.64 -19.48 3.86
C TYR A 80 12.15 -19.30 3.74
N GLU A 81 12.59 -18.11 3.32
CA GLU A 81 13.97 -17.68 3.57
C GLU A 81 13.93 -16.27 4.14
N SER A 82 14.25 -16.13 5.43
CA SER A 82 14.28 -14.83 6.12
C SER A 82 15.41 -13.89 5.63
N SER A 83 16.12 -14.26 4.58
CA SER A 83 17.09 -13.42 3.84
C SER A 83 16.62 -13.03 2.44
N ASP A 84 15.46 -13.50 1.97
CA ASP A 84 14.83 -13.06 0.72
C ASP A 84 13.60 -12.20 0.99
N ASN A 85 13.67 -10.94 0.55
CA ASN A 85 12.58 -9.96 0.65
C ASN A 85 11.35 -10.31 -0.22
N TRP A 86 11.38 -11.37 -1.03
CA TRP A 86 10.27 -11.82 -1.87
C TRP A 86 9.57 -13.11 -1.36
N SER A 87 9.86 -13.53 -0.12
CA SER A 87 9.44 -14.83 0.44
C SER A 87 7.95 -14.91 0.87
N GLN A 88 7.00 -14.58 -0.02
CA GLN A 88 5.54 -14.62 0.22
C GLN A 88 4.94 -16.03 0.41
N GLY A 89 5.76 -17.09 0.51
CA GLY A 89 5.31 -18.48 0.59
C GLY A 89 4.33 -18.78 1.75
N LYS A 90 4.51 -18.13 2.90
CA LYS A 90 3.63 -18.29 4.08
C LYS A 90 2.27 -17.62 3.88
N LEU A 91 2.24 -16.42 3.32
CA LEU A 91 1.03 -15.67 2.95
C LEU A 91 0.19 -16.45 1.92
N TYR A 92 0.84 -17.04 0.90
CA TYR A 92 0.17 -17.92 -0.05
C TYR A 92 -0.30 -19.25 0.58
N ALA A 93 0.41 -19.79 1.58
CA ALA A 93 -0.04 -20.98 2.32
C ALA A 93 -1.33 -20.71 3.14
N ILE A 94 -1.50 -19.48 3.65
CA ILE A 94 -2.76 -19.04 4.28
C ILE A 94 -3.90 -19.03 3.26
N LEU A 95 -3.67 -18.55 2.03
CA LEU A 95 -4.66 -18.64 0.94
C LEU A 95 -5.02 -20.09 0.57
N ILE A 96 -4.06 -21.02 0.55
CA ILE A 96 -4.33 -22.46 0.36
C ILE A 96 -5.21 -22.99 1.51
N ARG A 97 -4.89 -22.65 2.77
CA ARG A 97 -5.69 -23.03 3.95
C ARG A 97 -7.11 -22.45 3.92
N ASN A 98 -7.31 -21.27 3.34
CA ASN A 98 -8.64 -20.67 3.20
C ASN A 98 -9.44 -21.32 2.06
N LEU A 99 -8.83 -21.61 0.89
CA LEU A 99 -9.50 -22.40 -0.15
C LEU A 99 -9.90 -23.80 0.34
N LEU A 100 -9.06 -24.45 1.15
CA LEU A 100 -9.38 -25.72 1.81
C LEU A 100 -10.52 -25.59 2.84
N GLY A 101 -10.79 -24.39 3.34
CA GLY A 101 -11.90 -24.05 4.25
C GLY A 101 -13.30 -24.10 3.63
N HIS A 102 -13.40 -24.30 2.31
CA HIS A 102 -14.63 -24.71 1.64
C HIS A 102 -14.97 -26.19 1.90
N PHE A 103 -13.99 -27.00 2.31
CA PHE A 103 -14.13 -28.43 2.56
C PHE A 103 -14.05 -28.74 4.06
N ASN A 104 -14.58 -29.88 4.51
CA ASN A 104 -14.42 -30.33 5.90
C ASN A 104 -12.98 -30.84 6.15
N THR A 105 -12.02 -29.93 6.29
CA THR A 105 -10.59 -30.21 6.44
C THR A 105 -10.01 -29.67 7.74
N GLU A 106 -8.91 -30.27 8.17
CA GLU A 106 -8.07 -29.76 9.26
C GLU A 106 -6.70 -29.45 8.63
N VAL A 107 -6.34 -28.17 8.51
CA VAL A 107 -5.17 -27.75 7.72
C VAL A 107 -4.02 -27.32 8.63
N GLU A 108 -2.86 -27.95 8.44
CA GLU A 108 -1.62 -27.61 9.16
C GLU A 108 -0.63 -26.96 8.18
N ILE A 109 -0.31 -25.68 8.40
CA ILE A 109 0.67 -24.92 7.61
C ILE A 109 2.06 -25.15 8.21
N ILE A 110 3.00 -25.65 7.41
CA ILE A 110 4.29 -26.18 7.87
C ILE A 110 5.41 -25.58 7.03
N ASP A 111 6.41 -24.98 7.67
CA ASP A 111 7.66 -24.61 7.01
C ASP A 111 8.39 -25.89 6.58
N VAL A 112 8.72 -26.01 5.28
CA VAL A 112 9.31 -27.23 4.74
C VAL A 112 10.66 -27.57 5.37
N ASP A 113 11.39 -26.59 5.93
CA ASP A 113 12.70 -26.81 6.55
C ASP A 113 12.60 -27.45 7.96
N ASP A 114 11.43 -27.39 8.63
CA ASP A 114 11.14 -28.12 9.88
C ASP A 114 10.72 -29.59 9.64
N TYR A 115 10.49 -30.00 8.38
CA TYR A 115 9.98 -31.33 8.02
C TYR A 115 10.88 -32.49 8.50
N SER A 116 10.31 -33.40 9.29
CA SER A 116 10.96 -34.63 9.76
C SER A 116 10.55 -35.88 8.99
N ALA A 117 11.43 -36.87 9.03
CA ALA A 117 11.31 -38.10 8.25
C ALA A 117 10.08 -38.95 8.66
N GLY A 118 9.05 -38.92 7.82
CA GLY A 118 7.79 -39.63 8.01
C GLY A 118 6.59 -38.77 8.39
N ASP A 119 6.73 -37.45 8.56
CA ASP A 119 5.64 -36.59 9.07
C ASP A 119 4.40 -36.61 8.15
N LEU A 120 4.58 -36.74 6.83
CA LEU A 120 3.49 -36.85 5.85
C LEU A 120 2.51 -38.03 6.11
N ASN A 121 2.91 -39.05 6.88
CA ASN A 121 2.03 -40.20 7.18
C ASN A 121 0.89 -39.87 8.17
N ASP A 122 0.97 -38.74 8.90
CA ASP A 122 -0.04 -38.32 9.87
C ASP A 122 -1.15 -37.44 9.25
N TYR A 123 -1.20 -37.33 7.91
CA TYR A 123 -2.16 -36.56 7.11
C TYR A 123 -2.84 -37.43 6.05
N HIS A 124 -4.02 -37.03 5.57
CA HIS A 124 -4.69 -37.70 4.45
C HIS A 124 -4.02 -37.37 3.12
N GLY A 125 -3.50 -36.16 2.96
CA GLY A 125 -2.75 -35.71 1.80
C GLY A 125 -1.91 -34.48 2.11
N GLY A 126 -1.07 -34.09 1.15
CA GLY A 126 -0.19 -32.91 1.28
C GLY A 126 -0.29 -31.98 0.08
N ILE A 127 -0.05 -30.69 0.31
CA ILE A 127 0.14 -29.68 -0.72
C ILE A 127 1.51 -29.05 -0.47
N TYR A 128 2.32 -28.85 -1.49
CA TYR A 128 3.57 -28.10 -1.39
C TYR A 128 3.60 -26.95 -2.40
N LEU A 129 4.04 -25.79 -1.91
CA LEU A 129 4.19 -24.56 -2.68
C LEU A 129 5.66 -24.23 -2.90
N GLY A 130 6.15 -24.44 -4.12
CA GLY A 130 7.46 -23.94 -4.56
C GLY A 130 7.39 -22.45 -4.91
N SER A 131 7.35 -21.60 -3.88
CA SER A 131 7.32 -20.14 -4.04
C SER A 131 8.68 -19.56 -4.43
N GLN A 132 9.80 -20.19 -4.06
CA GLN A 132 11.15 -19.70 -4.34
C GLN A 132 11.83 -20.53 -5.43
N TYR A 133 12.70 -19.90 -6.24
CA TYR A 133 13.40 -20.59 -7.33
C TYR A 133 14.71 -21.25 -6.87
N ASP A 134 14.80 -22.57 -7.08
CA ASP A 134 15.95 -23.46 -6.78
C ASP A 134 16.27 -23.61 -5.28
N TYR A 135 15.21 -23.57 -4.46
CA TYR A 135 15.28 -23.73 -3.00
C TYR A 135 15.79 -25.12 -2.59
N SER A 136 16.55 -25.19 -1.49
CA SER A 136 17.33 -26.37 -1.09
C SER A 136 16.55 -27.39 -0.25
N LEU A 137 15.40 -27.84 -0.76
CA LEU A 137 14.45 -28.74 -0.09
C LEU A 137 15.10 -29.92 0.69
N PRO A 138 14.62 -30.23 1.92
CA PRO A 138 15.13 -31.34 2.72
C PRO A 138 15.09 -32.69 1.99
N THR A 139 16.17 -33.45 2.11
CA THR A 139 16.30 -34.77 1.46
C THR A 139 15.30 -35.80 1.99
N GLU A 140 14.86 -35.66 3.24
CA GLU A 140 13.84 -36.52 3.84
C GLU A 140 12.45 -36.21 3.25
N PHE A 141 12.08 -34.93 3.13
CA PHE A 141 10.86 -34.47 2.45
C PHE A 141 10.78 -34.99 1.02
N LEU A 142 11.81 -34.72 0.20
CA LEU A 142 11.88 -35.22 -1.18
C LEU A 142 11.77 -36.74 -1.26
N ARG A 143 12.38 -37.49 -0.33
CA ARG A 143 12.28 -38.95 -0.33
C ARG A 143 10.86 -39.39 0.01
N ASP A 144 10.23 -38.79 1.00
CA ASP A 144 8.96 -39.30 1.52
C ASP A 144 7.80 -38.91 0.60
N VAL A 145 7.82 -37.72 -0.02
CA VAL A 145 6.92 -37.36 -1.14
C VAL A 145 7.15 -38.25 -2.37
N TYR A 146 8.39 -38.65 -2.70
CA TYR A 146 8.62 -39.63 -3.77
C TYR A 146 8.02 -41.01 -3.47
N ASN A 147 8.01 -41.45 -2.21
CA ASN A 147 7.55 -42.78 -1.81
C ASN A 147 6.11 -42.83 -1.28
N THR A 148 5.40 -41.71 -1.20
CA THR A 148 4.03 -41.68 -0.67
C THR A 148 3.01 -42.33 -1.62
N ASP A 149 2.05 -43.02 -1.02
CA ASP A 149 0.80 -43.48 -1.64
C ASP A 149 -0.40 -42.57 -1.25
N HIS A 150 -0.17 -41.48 -0.50
CA HIS A 150 -1.17 -40.47 -0.16
C HIS A 150 -1.31 -39.44 -1.30
N PRO A 151 -2.52 -38.87 -1.54
CA PRO A 151 -2.69 -37.74 -2.44
C PRO A 151 -1.73 -36.58 -2.16
N PHE A 152 -1.15 -36.00 -3.21
CA PHE A 152 -0.19 -34.92 -3.07
C PHE A 152 -0.28 -33.91 -4.22
N ILE A 153 -0.38 -32.61 -3.93
CA ILE A 153 -0.29 -31.53 -4.92
C ILE A 153 1.07 -30.84 -4.80
N TRP A 154 1.74 -30.64 -5.94
CA TRP A 154 2.96 -29.84 -6.03
C TRP A 154 2.72 -28.62 -6.93
N LEU A 155 2.94 -27.42 -6.40
CA LEU A 155 2.75 -26.15 -7.10
C LEU A 155 4.11 -25.55 -7.49
N ASN A 156 4.19 -25.04 -8.72
CA ASN A 156 5.28 -24.23 -9.25
C ASN A 156 6.70 -24.88 -9.21
N TYR A 157 7.63 -24.29 -8.46
CA TYR A 157 9.08 -24.50 -8.60
C TYR A 157 9.60 -25.80 -7.94
N ASN A 158 10.91 -26.01 -8.04
CA ASN A 158 11.73 -27.01 -7.34
C ASN A 158 11.43 -28.49 -7.66
N ILE A 159 10.38 -28.77 -8.46
CA ILE A 159 10.03 -30.11 -8.97
C ILE A 159 11.19 -30.79 -9.73
N TRP A 160 12.10 -30.00 -10.32
CA TRP A 160 13.30 -30.49 -11.02
C TRP A 160 14.26 -31.27 -10.12
N ASN A 161 14.12 -31.22 -8.79
CA ASN A 161 14.82 -32.11 -7.88
C ASN A 161 14.61 -33.60 -8.20
N TYR A 162 13.42 -34.00 -8.67
CA TYR A 162 13.13 -35.39 -9.07
C TYR A 162 13.62 -35.78 -10.47
N PHE A 163 13.86 -34.79 -11.33
CA PHE A 163 14.27 -35.00 -12.72
C PHE A 163 15.79 -34.87 -12.92
N SER A 164 16.45 -34.04 -12.10
CA SER A 164 17.88 -33.75 -12.18
C SER A 164 18.76 -34.67 -11.31
N ASN A 165 18.20 -35.24 -10.23
CA ASN A 165 18.94 -36.09 -9.28
C ASN A 165 18.89 -37.57 -9.70
N PRO A 166 20.01 -38.23 -10.07
CA PRO A 166 20.02 -39.64 -10.51
C PRO A 166 19.61 -40.69 -9.46
N THR A 167 19.29 -40.26 -8.24
CA THR A 167 18.71 -41.10 -7.18
C THR A 167 17.20 -41.32 -7.41
N TYR A 168 16.54 -40.31 -7.98
CA TYR A 168 15.13 -40.35 -8.35
C TYR A 168 15.01 -40.59 -9.86
N ASN A 169 13.93 -41.25 -10.29
CA ASN A 169 13.61 -41.37 -11.71
C ASN A 169 12.26 -40.68 -11.96
N GLY A 170 12.22 -39.34 -11.89
CA GLY A 170 10.98 -38.56 -11.96
C GLY A 170 10.09 -38.90 -13.16
N GLU A 171 10.67 -39.09 -14.35
CA GLU A 171 9.94 -39.49 -15.56
C GLU A 171 9.27 -40.86 -15.43
N GLU A 172 9.92 -41.81 -14.74
CA GLU A 172 9.36 -43.15 -14.50
C GLU A 172 8.43 -43.19 -13.27
N ARG A 173 8.62 -42.34 -12.27
CA ARG A 173 7.77 -42.26 -11.06
C ARG A 173 6.44 -41.57 -11.32
N PHE A 174 6.48 -40.36 -11.89
CA PHE A 174 5.28 -39.53 -12.05
C PHE A 174 4.66 -39.75 -13.44
N GLY A 175 5.45 -39.61 -14.51
CA GLY A 175 5.01 -39.91 -15.89
C GLY A 175 5.03 -38.73 -16.86
N PHE A 176 5.39 -37.54 -16.38
CA PHE A 176 5.75 -36.36 -17.18
C PHE A 176 7.26 -36.12 -17.14
N LYS A 177 7.75 -35.15 -17.90
CA LYS A 177 9.13 -34.64 -17.83
C LYS A 177 9.13 -33.12 -17.62
N TYR A 178 10.13 -32.63 -16.91
CA TYR A 178 10.49 -31.22 -16.86
C TYR A 178 11.29 -30.84 -18.12
N LEU A 179 10.96 -29.72 -18.75
CA LEU A 179 11.61 -29.19 -19.95
C LEU A 179 12.54 -28.00 -19.66
N GLY A 180 12.19 -27.19 -18.66
CA GLY A 180 12.84 -25.92 -18.34
C GLY A 180 11.83 -24.92 -17.75
N ILE A 181 12.20 -23.65 -17.73
CA ILE A 181 11.30 -22.52 -17.49
C ILE A 181 11.23 -21.68 -18.77
N ALA A 182 10.07 -21.08 -19.05
CA ALA A 182 9.92 -20.10 -20.11
C ALA A 182 10.57 -18.76 -19.70
N GLU A 183 11.36 -18.18 -20.60
CA GLU A 183 11.95 -16.85 -20.45
C GLU A 183 11.48 -15.94 -21.62
N GLU A 184 11.53 -14.62 -21.39
CA GLU A 184 11.36 -13.51 -22.37
C GLU A 184 9.93 -13.23 -22.93
N GLU A 185 8.90 -14.05 -22.70
CA GLU A 185 7.56 -13.86 -23.32
C GLU A 185 6.42 -14.52 -22.48
N PRO A 186 5.35 -13.79 -22.08
CA PRO A 186 4.35 -14.30 -21.13
C PRO A 186 3.48 -15.42 -21.71
N TYR A 187 3.33 -16.48 -20.92
CA TYR A 187 2.30 -17.51 -21.08
C TYR A 187 1.12 -17.10 -20.21
N ASN A 188 0.10 -16.51 -20.82
CA ASN A 188 -0.98 -15.80 -20.13
C ASN A 188 -2.39 -16.39 -20.34
N ARG A 189 -2.58 -17.31 -21.30
CA ARG A 189 -3.87 -17.94 -21.62
C ARG A 189 -3.89 -19.39 -21.15
N ILE A 190 -4.73 -19.71 -20.17
CA ILE A 190 -4.96 -21.08 -19.70
C ILE A 190 -6.29 -21.58 -20.27
N ALA A 191 -6.24 -22.62 -21.08
CA ALA A 191 -7.43 -23.37 -21.50
C ALA A 191 -7.75 -24.45 -20.45
N TYR A 192 -8.94 -24.39 -19.87
CA TYR A 192 -9.42 -25.34 -18.87
C TYR A 192 -10.90 -25.65 -19.06
N LYS A 193 -11.25 -26.95 -19.03
CA LYS A 193 -12.58 -27.45 -19.43
C LYS A 193 -12.95 -26.92 -20.83
N ASP A 194 -13.99 -26.11 -20.96
CA ASP A 194 -14.41 -25.42 -22.19
C ASP A 194 -14.21 -23.89 -22.15
N LYS A 195 -13.55 -23.37 -21.11
CA LYS A 195 -13.31 -21.94 -20.89
C LYS A 195 -11.84 -21.55 -21.08
N GLU A 196 -11.61 -20.24 -21.21
CA GLU A 196 -10.27 -19.62 -21.24
C GLU A 196 -10.12 -18.72 -20.01
N LEU A 197 -9.07 -18.96 -19.23
CA LEU A 197 -8.68 -18.22 -18.02
C LEU A 197 -7.39 -17.45 -18.29
N ARG A 198 -7.07 -16.47 -17.44
CA ARG A 198 -5.93 -15.56 -17.62
C ARG A 198 -4.95 -15.65 -16.44
N ARG A 199 -3.68 -15.37 -16.73
CA ARG A 199 -2.67 -14.87 -15.76
C ARG A 199 -2.42 -13.38 -16.03
N SER A 200 -1.65 -12.69 -15.20
CA SER A 200 -1.17 -11.34 -15.54
C SER A 200 -0.27 -11.38 -16.77
N ASP A 201 -0.29 -10.31 -17.58
CA ASP A 201 0.67 -10.11 -18.68
C ASP A 201 2.09 -9.81 -18.15
N ASP A 202 2.21 -9.38 -16.89
CA ASP A 202 3.48 -9.18 -16.19
C ASP A 202 4.16 -10.50 -15.75
N ASP A 203 3.41 -11.61 -15.71
CA ASP A 203 3.94 -12.91 -15.31
C ASP A 203 4.67 -13.58 -16.49
N GLN A 204 5.94 -13.20 -16.62
CA GLN A 204 6.85 -13.62 -17.70
C GLN A 204 7.36 -15.06 -17.56
N TYR A 205 7.10 -15.73 -16.43
CA TYR A 205 7.63 -17.05 -16.13
C TYR A 205 6.54 -18.12 -16.20
N CYS A 206 6.94 -19.35 -16.52
CA CYS A 206 6.09 -20.53 -16.49
C CYS A 206 7.00 -21.77 -16.46
N VAL A 207 6.73 -22.74 -15.58
CA VAL A 207 7.45 -24.01 -15.66
C VAL A 207 6.97 -24.78 -16.89
N GLN A 208 7.90 -25.37 -17.65
CA GLN A 208 7.57 -26.13 -18.85
C GLN A 208 7.64 -27.64 -18.57
N VAL A 209 6.55 -28.34 -18.87
CA VAL A 209 6.42 -29.79 -18.70
C VAL A 209 5.78 -30.43 -19.94
N GLU A 210 5.90 -31.76 -20.08
CA GLU A 210 5.24 -32.53 -21.14
C GLU A 210 4.95 -33.96 -20.63
N THR A 211 3.77 -34.51 -20.95
CA THR A 211 3.40 -35.88 -20.57
C THR A 211 4.15 -36.91 -21.42
N VAL A 212 4.78 -37.90 -20.77
CA VAL A 212 5.66 -38.89 -21.44
C VAL A 212 4.94 -40.20 -21.72
N ASN A 213 3.90 -40.51 -20.96
CA ASN A 213 3.09 -41.74 -21.07
C ASN A 213 1.74 -41.59 -20.38
N ASP A 214 0.82 -42.50 -20.69
CA ASP A 214 -0.60 -42.59 -20.27
C ASP A 214 -0.84 -42.69 -18.74
N ARG A 215 0.16 -42.42 -17.90
CA ARG A 215 0.04 -42.31 -16.43
C ARG A 215 -0.17 -40.88 -15.94
N CYS A 216 0.09 -39.87 -16.77
CA CYS A 216 -0.27 -38.48 -16.50
C CYS A 216 -1.26 -37.97 -17.54
N GLU A 217 -2.36 -37.40 -17.06
CA GLU A 217 -3.32 -36.62 -17.84
C GLU A 217 -3.00 -35.12 -17.68
N ALA A 218 -3.18 -34.34 -18.75
CA ALA A 218 -3.14 -32.88 -18.69
C ALA A 218 -4.56 -32.36 -18.52
N LEU A 219 -4.86 -31.82 -17.34
CA LEU A 219 -6.18 -31.29 -16.98
C LEU A 219 -6.41 -29.90 -17.59
N ALA A 220 -5.34 -29.11 -17.71
CA ALA A 220 -5.34 -27.77 -18.30
C ALA A 220 -4.10 -27.58 -19.20
N THR A 221 -4.17 -26.68 -20.18
CA THR A 221 -3.01 -26.27 -20.98
C THR A 221 -2.84 -24.75 -21.00
N ILE A 222 -1.60 -24.27 -21.00
CA ILE A 222 -1.26 -22.85 -21.08
C ILE A 222 -0.55 -22.53 -22.39
N ALA A 223 -0.88 -21.39 -22.99
CA ALA A 223 -0.33 -20.90 -24.25
C ALA A 223 -0.04 -19.39 -24.17
N LYS A 224 0.73 -18.89 -25.14
CA LYS A 224 0.94 -17.46 -25.35
C LYS A 224 -0.30 -16.79 -25.97
N ALA A 225 -0.39 -15.47 -25.79
CA ALA A 225 -1.36 -14.62 -26.43
C ALA A 225 -1.40 -14.83 -27.96
N GLY A 226 -2.53 -15.30 -28.48
CA GLY A 226 -2.77 -15.44 -29.93
C GLY A 226 -2.05 -16.58 -30.66
N ASP A 227 -1.31 -17.46 -29.98
CA ASP A 227 -0.66 -18.62 -30.62
C ASP A 227 -0.87 -19.94 -29.84
N ASP A 228 -2.01 -20.58 -30.11
CA ASP A 228 -2.36 -21.90 -29.58
C ASP A 228 -1.35 -23.01 -29.96
N SER A 229 -0.45 -22.78 -30.94
CA SER A 229 0.60 -23.76 -31.28
C SER A 229 1.75 -23.79 -30.26
N THR A 230 1.75 -22.86 -29.29
CA THR A 230 2.64 -22.84 -28.13
C THR A 230 2.11 -23.63 -26.92
N ALA A 231 0.91 -24.22 -27.00
CA ALA A 231 0.24 -24.84 -25.86
C ALA A 231 1.07 -25.97 -25.19
N LEU A 232 1.29 -25.82 -23.87
CA LEU A 232 1.94 -26.79 -22.99
C LEU A 232 0.96 -27.21 -21.87
N PRO A 233 1.09 -28.41 -21.27
CA PRO A 233 0.35 -28.76 -20.05
C PRO A 233 0.63 -27.78 -18.90
N TYR A 234 -0.44 -27.32 -18.26
CA TYR A 234 -0.41 -26.38 -17.12
C TYR A 234 -0.66 -27.11 -15.80
N ALA A 235 -1.75 -27.88 -15.75
CA ALA A 235 -2.09 -28.73 -14.61
C ALA A 235 -2.10 -30.20 -15.05
N LEU A 236 -1.48 -31.07 -14.25
CA LEU A 236 -1.32 -32.50 -14.47
C LEU A 236 -1.93 -33.31 -13.34
N ARG A 237 -2.52 -34.46 -13.68
CA ARG A 237 -2.91 -35.52 -12.74
C ARG A 237 -2.18 -36.80 -13.10
N CYS A 238 -1.41 -37.34 -12.17
CA CYS A 238 -0.51 -38.47 -12.36
C CYS A 238 -0.79 -39.59 -11.35
N GLY A 239 -2.02 -40.15 -11.41
CA GLY A 239 -2.61 -40.90 -10.30
C GLY A 239 -3.07 -39.92 -9.21
N ASP A 240 -2.64 -40.16 -7.97
CA ASP A 240 -2.94 -39.33 -6.80
C ASP A 240 -1.93 -38.17 -6.61
N PHE A 241 -0.92 -38.08 -7.47
CA PHE A 241 0.00 -36.94 -7.53
C PHE A 241 -0.45 -35.91 -8.57
N TYR A 242 -0.62 -34.66 -8.15
CA TYR A 242 -1.00 -33.53 -8.99
C TYR A 242 0.16 -32.54 -9.11
N TYR A 243 0.31 -31.91 -10.27
CA TYR A 243 1.32 -30.86 -10.49
C TYR A 243 0.70 -29.67 -11.23
N ILE A 244 0.91 -28.45 -10.73
CA ILE A 244 0.55 -27.21 -11.43
C ILE A 244 1.84 -26.44 -11.71
N ALA A 245 2.05 -26.05 -12.97
CA ALA A 245 3.30 -25.50 -13.49
C ALA A 245 3.55 -24.00 -13.18
N ASP A 246 2.90 -23.51 -12.12
CA ASP A 246 2.66 -22.11 -11.82
C ASP A 246 2.31 -21.94 -10.33
N ASN A 247 2.48 -20.73 -9.79
CA ASN A 247 1.96 -20.36 -8.47
C ASN A 247 0.58 -19.71 -8.66
N PRO A 248 -0.53 -20.38 -8.31
CA PRO A 248 -1.88 -19.88 -8.60
C PRO A 248 -2.20 -18.52 -7.94
N PHE A 249 -1.45 -18.10 -6.91
CA PHE A 249 -1.67 -16.83 -6.21
C PHE A 249 -0.76 -15.68 -6.69
N ALA A 250 0.21 -15.95 -7.58
CA ALA A 250 1.01 -14.89 -8.19
C ALA A 250 0.09 -13.95 -9.00
N TYR A 251 0.08 -12.67 -8.65
CA TYR A 251 -0.77 -11.62 -9.24
C TYR A 251 -2.31 -11.86 -9.18
N LEU A 252 -2.78 -12.91 -8.50
CA LEU A 252 -4.21 -13.24 -8.24
C LEU A 252 -5.21 -13.07 -9.42
N PHE A 253 -4.78 -13.42 -10.64
CA PHE A 253 -5.68 -13.54 -11.80
C PHE A 253 -6.47 -14.86 -11.81
N THR A 254 -7.31 -15.10 -12.82
CA THR A 254 -8.24 -16.26 -12.86
C THR A 254 -7.57 -17.64 -13.02
N GLY A 255 -6.25 -17.73 -13.13
CA GLY A 255 -5.50 -19.00 -13.14
C GLY A 255 -5.70 -19.87 -11.90
N TYR A 256 -5.95 -19.27 -10.72
CA TYR A 256 -6.17 -20.03 -9.48
C TYR A 256 -7.41 -20.92 -9.53
N LEU A 257 -8.38 -20.66 -10.42
CA LEU A 257 -9.61 -21.44 -10.54
C LEU A 257 -9.36 -22.89 -10.97
N VAL A 258 -8.26 -23.14 -11.69
CA VAL A 258 -7.80 -24.50 -12.00
C VAL A 258 -7.38 -25.24 -10.73
N PHE A 259 -6.72 -24.55 -9.78
CA PHE A 259 -6.33 -25.13 -8.50
C PHE A 259 -7.55 -25.38 -7.61
N ALA A 260 -8.48 -24.40 -7.51
CA ALA A 260 -9.71 -24.55 -6.73
C ALA A 260 -10.55 -25.75 -7.19
N ASP A 261 -10.77 -25.91 -8.51
CA ASP A 261 -11.53 -27.07 -9.01
C ASP A 261 -10.79 -28.42 -8.84
N ILE A 262 -9.45 -28.41 -8.84
CA ILE A 262 -8.64 -29.62 -8.57
C ILE A 262 -8.72 -30.05 -7.09
N LEU A 263 -9.04 -29.15 -6.14
CA LEU A 263 -9.19 -29.55 -4.73
C LEU A 263 -10.30 -30.58 -4.52
N HIS A 264 -11.38 -30.55 -5.31
CA HIS A 264 -12.44 -31.58 -5.27
C HIS A 264 -11.91 -32.98 -5.67
N ASP A 265 -11.05 -33.06 -6.70
CA ASP A 265 -10.44 -34.32 -7.16
C ASP A 265 -9.31 -34.81 -6.22
N PHE A 266 -8.59 -33.88 -5.59
CA PHE A 266 -7.56 -34.17 -4.57
C PHE A 266 -8.18 -34.68 -3.25
N LEU A 267 -9.28 -34.07 -2.82
CA LEU A 267 -10.00 -34.47 -1.61
C LEU A 267 -11.01 -35.59 -1.85
N GLY A 268 -11.34 -35.92 -3.10
CA GLY A 268 -12.31 -36.95 -3.45
C GLY A 268 -13.71 -36.60 -2.96
N THR A 269 -14.24 -35.45 -3.37
CA THR A 269 -15.61 -35.01 -3.08
C THR A 269 -16.53 -35.26 -4.26
N GLU A 270 -17.76 -35.72 -4.00
CA GLU A 270 -18.82 -35.76 -5.02
C GLU A 270 -19.76 -34.57 -4.84
N VAL A 271 -19.85 -33.73 -5.87
CA VAL A 271 -20.63 -32.49 -5.89
C VAL A 271 -21.46 -32.44 -7.18
N GLU A 272 -22.75 -32.14 -7.07
CA GLU A 272 -23.58 -31.83 -8.23
C GLU A 272 -23.25 -30.41 -8.73
N THR A 273 -22.93 -30.28 -10.02
CA THR A 273 -22.49 -28.99 -10.58
C THR A 273 -23.57 -27.93 -10.44
N SER A 274 -23.25 -26.86 -9.71
CA SER A 274 -24.15 -25.75 -9.41
C SER A 274 -23.42 -24.42 -9.59
N HIS A 275 -24.09 -23.45 -10.19
CA HIS A 275 -23.55 -22.12 -10.44
C HIS A 275 -24.55 -21.10 -9.89
N ARG A 276 -24.20 -20.48 -8.75
CA ARG A 276 -25.12 -19.62 -7.98
C ARG A 276 -24.63 -18.18 -7.99
N ALA A 277 -25.56 -17.24 -8.09
CA ALA A 277 -25.25 -15.82 -8.18
C ALA A 277 -25.82 -15.03 -6.99
N LEU A 278 -25.07 -14.03 -6.55
CA LEU A 278 -25.50 -13.03 -5.57
C LEU A 278 -25.31 -11.63 -6.13
N VAL A 279 -26.16 -10.71 -5.70
CA VAL A 279 -25.95 -9.27 -5.89
C VAL A 279 -26.31 -8.49 -4.64
N ARG A 280 -25.48 -7.49 -4.31
CA ARG A 280 -25.67 -6.58 -3.18
C ARG A 280 -25.96 -5.16 -3.63
N PHE A 281 -26.81 -4.47 -2.88
CA PHE A 281 -26.94 -3.02 -2.93
C PHE A 281 -26.04 -2.40 -1.87
N GLU A 282 -25.06 -1.62 -2.30
CA GLU A 282 -24.09 -0.98 -1.40
C GLU A 282 -24.64 0.32 -0.77
N ASP A 283 -23.96 0.78 0.28
CA ASP A 283 -24.09 2.13 0.87
C ASP A 283 -25.50 2.57 1.27
N LEU A 284 -26.37 1.65 1.69
CA LEU A 284 -27.74 2.01 2.06
C LEU A 284 -27.78 2.63 3.45
N ALA A 285 -28.00 3.95 3.53
CA ALA A 285 -27.94 4.70 4.78
C ALA A 285 -29.16 5.63 4.98
N PRO A 286 -29.50 6.02 6.23
CA PRO A 286 -30.62 6.94 6.54
C PRO A 286 -30.36 8.41 6.15
N GLY A 287 -29.50 8.66 5.16
CA GLY A 287 -29.10 10.01 4.73
C GLY A 287 -28.98 10.21 3.22
N ASN A 288 -28.78 9.15 2.42
CA ASN A 288 -28.40 9.22 1.01
C ASN A 288 -29.42 8.61 0.01
N VAL A 289 -30.32 7.73 0.45
CA VAL A 289 -31.19 6.95 -0.46
C VAL A 289 -32.45 7.68 -0.97
N ASP A 290 -32.90 7.33 -2.18
CA ASP A 290 -34.27 7.59 -2.66
C ASP A 290 -35.17 6.38 -2.34
N HIS A 291 -36.02 6.52 -1.31
CA HIS A 291 -36.97 5.48 -0.89
C HIS A 291 -37.94 5.02 -2.00
N ALA A 292 -38.29 5.89 -2.94
CA ALA A 292 -39.20 5.55 -4.04
C ALA A 292 -38.46 4.82 -5.17
N LYS A 293 -37.20 5.19 -5.46
CA LYS A 293 -36.30 4.44 -6.37
C LYS A 293 -36.10 3.01 -5.83
N LEU A 294 -35.62 2.87 -4.60
CA LEU A 294 -35.31 1.57 -3.98
C LEU A 294 -36.51 0.61 -3.96
N ARG A 295 -37.69 1.08 -3.53
CA ARG A 295 -38.90 0.22 -3.51
C ARG A 295 -39.30 -0.23 -4.91
N ALA A 296 -39.16 0.63 -5.92
CA ALA A 296 -39.45 0.30 -7.32
C ALA A 296 -38.38 -0.62 -7.96
N GLN A 297 -37.13 -0.60 -7.47
CA GLN A 297 -36.07 -1.53 -7.86
C GLN A 297 -36.33 -2.93 -7.27
N ALA A 298 -36.60 -3.00 -5.96
CA ALA A 298 -36.97 -4.24 -5.28
C ALA A 298 -38.25 -4.88 -5.85
N ASP A 299 -39.27 -4.09 -6.22
CA ASP A 299 -40.45 -4.60 -6.93
C ASP A 299 -40.14 -5.20 -8.32
N GLN A 300 -39.06 -4.77 -8.98
CA GLN A 300 -38.64 -5.31 -10.28
C GLN A 300 -37.77 -6.56 -10.15
N LEU A 301 -36.82 -6.60 -9.21
CA LEU A 301 -36.03 -7.80 -8.91
C LEU A 301 -36.94 -8.94 -8.42
N HIS A 302 -37.87 -8.64 -7.50
CA HIS A 302 -38.89 -9.58 -7.06
C HIS A 302 -39.78 -10.08 -8.20
N ALA A 303 -40.10 -9.24 -9.19
CA ALA A 303 -40.86 -9.64 -10.36
C ALA A 303 -40.06 -10.51 -11.37
N ARG A 304 -38.72 -10.50 -11.31
CA ARG A 304 -37.84 -11.48 -11.96
C ARG A 304 -37.67 -12.77 -11.17
N ASN A 305 -37.97 -12.76 -9.87
CA ASN A 305 -37.55 -13.74 -8.86
C ASN A 305 -36.02 -13.73 -8.63
N VAL A 306 -35.39 -12.55 -8.67
CA VAL A 306 -33.97 -12.35 -8.29
C VAL A 306 -33.93 -11.88 -6.83
N PRO A 307 -33.40 -12.69 -5.89
CA PRO A 307 -33.07 -12.24 -4.54
C PRO A 307 -31.85 -11.31 -4.56
N PHE A 308 -31.64 -10.56 -3.48
CA PHE A 308 -30.54 -9.60 -3.37
C PHE A 308 -30.19 -9.36 -1.91
N THR A 309 -29.02 -8.79 -1.67
CA THR A 309 -28.57 -8.36 -0.33
C THR A 309 -28.51 -6.84 -0.23
N LEU A 310 -28.47 -6.32 1.00
CA LEU A 310 -28.54 -4.89 1.31
C LEU A 310 -27.42 -4.55 2.30
N GLY A 311 -26.32 -3.96 1.84
CA GLY A 311 -25.27 -3.40 2.70
C GLY A 311 -25.80 -2.15 3.38
N VAL A 312 -26.14 -2.24 4.67
CA VAL A 312 -26.81 -1.17 5.41
C VAL A 312 -25.84 -0.54 6.42
N ILE A 313 -25.66 0.78 6.30
CA ILE A 313 -24.88 1.61 7.22
C ILE A 313 -25.85 2.19 8.28
N PRO A 314 -25.78 1.78 9.56
CA PRO A 314 -26.79 2.17 10.56
C PRO A 314 -26.74 3.65 10.95
N VAL A 315 -25.58 4.31 10.85
CA VAL A 315 -25.40 5.71 11.24
C VAL A 315 -24.67 6.48 10.15
N TRP A 316 -25.44 7.21 9.34
CA TRP A 316 -24.91 8.12 8.33
C TRP A 316 -24.46 9.43 8.99
N THR A 317 -23.21 9.83 8.79
CA THR A 317 -22.69 11.13 9.23
C THR A 317 -22.04 11.87 8.07
N ASP A 318 -22.22 13.19 8.07
CA ASP A 318 -21.68 14.15 7.11
C ASP A 318 -20.95 15.25 7.91
N PRO A 319 -19.65 15.05 8.24
CA PRO A 319 -18.88 16.00 9.05
C PRO A 319 -18.67 17.32 8.32
N GLU A 320 -18.36 17.27 7.03
CA GLU A 320 -18.02 18.44 6.20
C GLU A 320 -19.25 19.19 5.67
N GLY A 321 -20.42 18.53 5.61
CA GLY A 321 -21.66 19.11 5.11
C GLY A 321 -21.88 18.95 3.59
N VAL A 322 -21.25 17.94 2.98
CA VAL A 322 -21.24 17.65 1.53
C VAL A 322 -22.66 17.56 0.97
N TRP A 323 -23.57 16.90 1.71
CA TRP A 323 -24.95 16.64 1.26
C TRP A 323 -26.01 17.21 2.21
N GLY A 324 -25.63 17.88 3.29
CA GLY A 324 -26.58 18.40 4.28
C GLY A 324 -26.13 19.66 5.01
N SER A 325 -25.47 19.50 6.14
CA SER A 325 -24.97 20.57 6.99
C SER A 325 -23.84 20.00 7.84
N PRO A 326 -22.72 20.71 8.05
CA PRO A 326 -21.55 20.16 8.73
C PRO A 326 -21.91 19.57 10.11
N GLY A 327 -21.47 18.33 10.35
CA GLY A 327 -21.79 17.56 11.55
C GLY A 327 -23.22 16.98 11.58
N LYS A 328 -23.85 16.73 10.42
CA LYS A 328 -25.16 16.06 10.35
C LYS A 328 -25.00 14.55 10.49
N THR A 329 -25.30 14.02 11.67
CA THR A 329 -25.56 12.58 11.88
C THR A 329 -27.04 12.26 11.76
N VAL A 330 -27.39 11.16 11.09
CA VAL A 330 -28.71 10.52 11.10
C VAL A 330 -28.53 9.04 11.46
N ARG A 331 -29.29 8.56 12.45
CA ARG A 331 -29.29 7.16 12.89
C ARG A 331 -30.49 6.42 12.35
N MET A 332 -30.34 5.15 12.00
CA MET A 332 -31.39 4.33 11.38
C MET A 332 -32.69 4.34 12.19
N ARG A 333 -32.61 4.18 13.51
CA ARG A 333 -33.78 4.21 14.42
C ARG A 333 -34.52 5.54 14.47
N ASP A 334 -33.86 6.63 14.10
CA ASP A 334 -34.41 7.99 14.08
C ASP A 334 -35.00 8.35 12.70
N ASP A 335 -34.80 7.51 11.66
CA ASP A 335 -35.45 7.59 10.35
C ASP A 335 -36.43 6.41 10.10
N PRO A 336 -37.74 6.62 10.32
CA PRO A 336 -38.76 5.61 10.06
C PRO A 336 -39.07 5.39 8.58
N ASP A 337 -38.77 6.34 7.68
CA ASP A 337 -39.03 6.19 6.24
C ASP A 337 -37.92 5.39 5.55
N PHE A 338 -36.67 5.53 6.00
CA PHE A 338 -35.56 4.62 5.67
C PHE A 338 -35.80 3.22 6.24
N THR A 339 -36.09 3.10 7.54
CA THR A 339 -36.39 1.81 8.20
C THR A 339 -37.53 1.06 7.49
N ALA A 340 -38.64 1.73 7.18
CA ALA A 340 -39.76 1.16 6.43
C ALA A 340 -39.46 0.91 4.94
N THR A 341 -38.34 1.42 4.42
CA THR A 341 -37.83 1.10 3.07
C THR A 341 -37.03 -0.19 3.08
N ILE A 342 -36.08 -0.36 4.01
CA ILE A 342 -35.33 -1.62 4.15
C ILE A 342 -36.30 -2.77 4.47
N GLN A 343 -37.23 -2.59 5.42
CA GLN A 343 -38.29 -3.59 5.70
C GLN A 343 -39.19 -3.90 4.48
N TYR A 344 -39.41 -2.93 3.56
CA TYR A 344 -40.12 -3.19 2.31
C TYR A 344 -39.27 -4.04 1.36
N MET A 345 -37.98 -3.72 1.21
CA MET A 345 -37.05 -4.50 0.38
C MET A 345 -36.88 -5.93 0.93
N MET A 346 -36.86 -6.12 2.25
CA MET A 346 -36.91 -7.44 2.88
C MET A 346 -38.17 -8.24 2.49
N SER A 347 -39.34 -7.58 2.45
CA SER A 347 -40.58 -8.19 1.95
C SER A 347 -40.60 -8.53 0.44
N LYS A 348 -39.46 -8.34 -0.25
CA LYS A 348 -39.25 -8.59 -1.69
C LYS A 348 -38.14 -9.60 -2.00
N GLY A 349 -37.46 -10.14 -0.98
CA GLY A 349 -36.27 -11.00 -1.17
C GLY A 349 -34.94 -10.26 -0.99
N GLY A 350 -34.96 -9.17 -0.21
CA GLY A 350 -33.74 -8.46 0.22
C GLY A 350 -33.26 -8.96 1.59
N THR A 351 -32.06 -9.54 1.67
CA THR A 351 -31.47 -9.96 2.94
C THR A 351 -30.47 -8.89 3.45
N PRO A 352 -30.67 -8.29 4.63
CA PRO A 352 -29.85 -7.17 5.08
C PRO A 352 -28.53 -7.62 5.71
N VAL A 353 -27.48 -6.86 5.41
CA VAL A 353 -26.08 -7.05 5.81
C VAL A 353 -25.67 -5.81 6.60
N LEU A 354 -24.88 -5.97 7.67
CA LEU A 354 -24.37 -4.85 8.45
C LEU A 354 -23.04 -4.37 7.86
N HIS A 355 -23.08 -3.19 7.24
CA HIS A 355 -21.95 -2.62 6.52
C HIS A 355 -21.26 -1.55 7.37
N GLY A 356 -20.44 -2.01 8.32
CA GLY A 356 -19.87 -1.16 9.38
C GLY A 356 -20.91 -0.59 10.34
N TYR A 357 -20.49 0.34 11.20
CA TYR A 357 -21.39 1.15 12.05
C TYR A 357 -21.61 2.56 11.47
N THR A 358 -20.59 3.14 10.85
CA THR A 358 -20.68 4.46 10.19
C THR A 358 -20.14 4.50 8.76
N HIS A 359 -19.41 3.48 8.30
CA HIS A 359 -18.65 3.46 7.04
C HIS A 359 -17.86 4.76 6.82
N GLN A 360 -17.11 5.17 7.86
CA GLN A 360 -16.18 6.30 7.83
C GLN A 360 -15.22 6.27 9.03
N ASN A 361 -14.09 6.93 8.85
CA ASN A 361 -13.15 7.37 9.86
C ASN A 361 -13.38 8.88 10.08
N GLU A 362 -12.73 9.72 9.26
CA GLU A 362 -12.88 11.18 9.30
C GLU A 362 -13.88 11.74 8.26
N GLY A 363 -14.11 11.02 7.16
CA GLY A 363 -14.83 11.49 5.98
C GLY A 363 -16.36 11.40 6.03
N LEU A 364 -16.99 11.18 4.87
CA LEU A 364 -18.42 10.98 4.70
C LEU A 364 -18.76 9.48 4.79
N SER A 365 -19.84 9.13 5.50
CA SER A 365 -20.39 7.75 5.52
C SER A 365 -20.66 7.21 4.11
N GLY A 366 -20.06 6.06 3.79
CA GLY A 366 -20.19 5.38 2.50
C GLY A 366 -19.29 5.96 1.41
N ILE A 367 -18.12 6.49 1.81
CA ILE A 367 -17.04 6.95 0.93
C ILE A 367 -15.69 6.61 1.57
N ASP A 368 -15.55 6.88 2.87
CA ASP A 368 -14.34 6.64 3.66
C ASP A 368 -14.34 5.24 4.32
N TYR A 369 -13.16 4.74 4.67
CA TYR A 369 -12.97 3.46 5.35
C TYR A 369 -13.37 3.57 6.83
N GLU A 370 -13.70 2.46 7.51
CA GLU A 370 -14.03 2.47 8.96
C GLU A 370 -12.94 1.84 9.85
N PHE A 371 -12.13 0.94 9.29
CA PHE A 371 -11.11 0.14 10.00
C PHE A 371 -9.70 0.24 9.38
N TRP A 372 -9.52 1.11 8.38
CA TRP A 372 -8.30 1.29 7.60
C TRP A 372 -8.05 2.78 7.29
N ASP A 373 -6.80 3.19 7.11
CA ASP A 373 -6.41 4.50 6.55
C ASP A 373 -5.90 4.31 5.12
N GLU A 374 -6.69 4.72 4.13
CA GLU A 374 -6.34 4.66 2.70
C GLU A 374 -5.05 5.45 2.35
N THR A 375 -4.64 6.40 3.20
CA THR A 375 -3.50 7.28 2.96
C THR A 375 -2.16 6.63 3.30
N SER A 376 -2.14 5.78 4.34
CA SER A 376 -0.97 4.97 4.72
C SER A 376 -1.03 3.54 4.21
N ASP A 377 -2.23 3.06 3.86
CA ASP A 377 -2.54 1.66 3.55
C ASP A 377 -2.24 0.72 4.75
N ASP A 378 -2.75 1.13 5.92
CA ASP A 378 -2.55 0.53 7.23
C ASP A 378 -3.88 0.51 8.03
N PRO A 379 -4.03 -0.34 9.08
CA PRO A 379 -5.12 -0.20 10.06
C PRO A 379 -5.15 1.19 10.73
N LEU A 380 -6.31 1.59 11.25
CA LEU A 380 -6.42 2.87 11.98
C LEU A 380 -5.52 2.92 13.24
N PRO A 381 -5.10 4.11 13.71
CA PRO A 381 -4.34 4.25 14.97
C PRO A 381 -5.06 3.72 16.22
N GLU A 382 -6.38 3.52 16.13
CA GLU A 382 -7.26 2.93 17.13
C GLU A 382 -7.38 1.39 17.06
N ASP A 383 -6.82 0.74 16.02
CA ASP A 383 -6.83 -0.72 15.76
C ASP A 383 -6.49 -1.52 17.03
N THR A 384 -7.54 -2.14 17.59
CA THR A 384 -7.50 -3.10 18.68
C THR A 384 -8.75 -3.96 18.60
N PHE A 385 -8.63 -5.23 19.02
CA PHE A 385 -9.74 -6.17 19.04
C PHE A 385 -10.98 -5.61 19.76
N ASP A 386 -10.76 -4.96 20.90
CA ASP A 386 -11.82 -4.40 21.74
C ASP A 386 -12.50 -3.19 21.06
N TRP A 387 -11.75 -2.36 20.33
CA TRP A 387 -12.28 -1.18 19.63
C TRP A 387 -13.14 -1.56 18.44
N ALA A 388 -12.66 -2.43 17.55
CA ALA A 388 -13.45 -2.88 16.41
C ALA A 388 -14.66 -3.72 16.84
N GLY A 389 -14.52 -4.46 17.93
CA GLY A 389 -15.63 -5.08 18.65
C GLY A 389 -16.68 -4.06 19.11
N GLU A 390 -16.28 -3.00 19.82
CA GLU A 390 -17.20 -1.92 20.23
C GLU A 390 -17.87 -1.26 19.02
N ARG A 391 -17.14 -1.04 17.91
CA ARG A 391 -17.72 -0.50 16.68
C ARG A 391 -18.79 -1.43 16.09
N ALA A 392 -18.49 -2.71 15.95
CA ALA A 392 -19.46 -3.72 15.50
C ALA A 392 -20.69 -3.79 16.41
N ASP A 393 -20.51 -3.79 17.74
CA ASP A 393 -21.60 -3.82 18.73
C ASP A 393 -22.52 -2.58 18.63
N ASN A 394 -21.95 -1.40 18.39
CA ASN A 394 -22.73 -0.18 18.14
C ASN A 394 -23.52 -0.25 16.81
N GLY A 395 -22.95 -0.89 15.78
CA GLY A 395 -23.64 -1.18 14.51
C GLY A 395 -24.83 -2.12 14.72
N ILE A 396 -24.61 -3.25 15.39
CA ILE A 396 -25.62 -4.22 15.79
C ILE A 396 -26.76 -3.55 16.58
N ASP A 397 -26.44 -2.68 17.54
CA ASP A 397 -27.42 -2.01 18.40
C ASP A 397 -28.38 -1.09 17.62
N GLU A 398 -27.86 -0.23 16.75
CA GLU A 398 -28.67 0.68 15.93
C GLU A 398 -29.50 -0.07 14.88
N PHE A 399 -28.88 -1.03 14.20
CA PHE A 399 -29.53 -1.88 13.19
C PHE A 399 -30.69 -2.68 13.81
N SER A 400 -30.43 -3.39 14.92
CA SER A 400 -31.41 -4.25 15.57
C SER A 400 -32.57 -3.46 16.17
N LYS A 401 -32.30 -2.28 16.77
CA LYS A 401 -33.34 -1.40 17.32
C LYS A 401 -34.19 -0.73 16.25
N ALA A 402 -33.66 -0.53 15.04
CA ALA A 402 -34.41 0.02 13.92
C ALA A 402 -35.26 -1.04 13.21
N LEU A 403 -34.64 -2.14 12.77
CA LEU A 403 -35.30 -3.15 11.94
C LEU A 403 -36.12 -4.18 12.73
N ASN A 404 -35.81 -4.39 14.02
CA ASN A 404 -36.31 -5.52 14.82
C ASN A 404 -35.88 -6.89 14.23
N VAL A 405 -34.66 -6.97 13.69
CA VAL A 405 -33.96 -8.22 13.32
C VAL A 405 -32.48 -8.09 13.68
N TRP A 406 -31.82 -9.18 14.02
CA TRP A 406 -30.36 -9.20 14.23
C TRP A 406 -29.61 -9.23 12.88
N PRO A 407 -28.44 -8.59 12.73
CA PRO A 407 -27.59 -8.74 11.56
C PRO A 407 -26.73 -10.01 11.69
N TYR A 408 -27.00 -11.02 10.85
CA TYR A 408 -26.23 -12.28 10.84
C TYR A 408 -25.02 -12.23 9.89
N VAL A 409 -24.99 -11.28 8.96
CA VAL A 409 -23.93 -11.13 7.95
C VAL A 409 -23.26 -9.77 8.13
N TRP A 410 -21.94 -9.78 8.23
CA TRP A 410 -21.07 -8.60 8.22
C TRP A 410 -20.56 -8.28 6.81
N GLU A 411 -20.13 -7.05 6.64
CA GLU A 411 -19.45 -6.53 5.46
C GLU A 411 -18.55 -5.38 5.90
N THR A 412 -17.24 -5.61 5.96
CA THR A 412 -16.28 -4.58 6.35
C THR A 412 -16.30 -3.44 5.32
N PRO A 413 -16.43 -2.18 5.75
CA PRO A 413 -16.25 -1.01 4.89
C PRO A 413 -15.01 -1.09 3.99
N HIS A 414 -15.21 -1.06 2.67
CA HIS A 414 -14.19 -1.31 1.62
C HIS A 414 -13.37 -2.60 1.75
N TYR A 415 -13.83 -3.58 2.53
CA TYR A 415 -13.16 -4.85 2.84
C TYR A 415 -11.78 -4.74 3.54
N SER A 416 -11.44 -3.58 4.11
CA SER A 416 -10.12 -3.37 4.74
C SER A 416 -10.22 -3.18 6.24
N ALA A 417 -9.55 -4.06 6.97
CA ALA A 417 -9.48 -4.16 8.42
C ALA A 417 -8.27 -5.03 8.83
N SER A 418 -7.88 -4.97 10.11
CA SER A 418 -6.79 -5.77 10.67
C SER A 418 -7.20 -7.21 10.99
N PRO A 419 -6.25 -8.13 11.23
CA PRO A 419 -6.52 -9.41 11.88
C PRO A 419 -7.20 -9.31 13.24
N LEU A 420 -6.92 -8.25 14.04
CA LEU A 420 -7.62 -8.02 15.31
C LEU A 420 -9.10 -7.78 15.06
N ASP A 421 -9.39 -6.92 14.09
CA ASP A 421 -10.74 -6.56 13.66
C ASP A 421 -11.48 -7.79 13.13
N TYR A 422 -10.89 -8.57 12.22
CA TYR A 422 -11.52 -9.78 11.68
C TYR A 422 -11.81 -10.84 12.75
N PHE A 423 -10.92 -11.06 13.72
CA PHE A 423 -11.23 -11.93 14.86
C PHE A 423 -12.33 -11.33 15.77
N ALA A 424 -12.36 -10.00 15.96
CA ALA A 424 -13.43 -9.32 16.72
C ALA A 424 -14.79 -9.36 16.02
N PHE A 425 -14.81 -9.34 14.68
CA PHE A 425 -16.00 -9.57 13.86
C PHE A 425 -16.44 -11.04 13.94
N ALA A 426 -15.50 -12.01 13.94
CA ALA A 426 -15.79 -13.43 14.02
C ALA A 426 -16.46 -13.87 15.35
N GLU A 427 -16.22 -13.17 16.46
CA GLU A 427 -16.97 -13.39 17.71
C GLU A 427 -18.43 -12.89 17.67
N ARG A 428 -18.80 -12.07 16.67
CA ARG A 428 -20.09 -11.36 16.59
C ARG A 428 -20.95 -11.81 15.42
N PHE A 429 -20.33 -12.12 14.29
CA PHE A 429 -20.98 -12.52 13.05
C PHE A 429 -20.44 -13.89 12.63
N PRO A 430 -21.32 -14.90 12.45
CA PRO A 430 -20.89 -16.18 11.92
C PRO A 430 -20.53 -16.12 10.43
N LEU A 431 -20.87 -15.02 9.76
CA LEU A 431 -20.82 -14.82 8.31
C LEU A 431 -20.29 -13.42 7.98
N THR A 432 -19.42 -13.37 6.98
CA THR A 432 -19.09 -12.13 6.26
C THR A 432 -19.29 -12.31 4.75
N TYR A 433 -19.58 -11.23 4.02
CA TYR A 433 -19.76 -11.22 2.58
C TYR A 433 -18.85 -10.18 1.92
N GLU A 434 -17.57 -10.54 1.73
CA GLU A 434 -16.51 -9.60 1.36
C GLU A 434 -15.27 -10.30 0.76
N ARG A 435 -14.31 -9.50 0.30
CA ARG A 435 -12.95 -9.97 -0.01
C ARG A 435 -12.00 -9.79 1.17
N VAL A 436 -12.07 -10.72 2.11
CA VAL A 436 -11.26 -10.72 3.33
C VAL A 436 -9.76 -10.58 3.02
N MET A 437 -9.10 -9.66 3.74
CA MET A 437 -7.63 -9.48 3.74
C MET A 437 -6.98 -10.46 4.72
N PHE A 438 -5.96 -11.19 4.26
CA PHE A 438 -5.11 -12.06 5.10
C PHE A 438 -3.70 -11.53 5.14
N PHE A 439 -3.07 -11.60 6.31
CA PHE A 439 -1.76 -11.01 6.60
C PHE A 439 -0.71 -12.10 6.80
N ASP A 440 0.58 -11.78 6.68
CA ASP A 440 1.65 -12.76 6.94
C ASP A 440 1.90 -13.02 8.44
N ALA A 441 0.82 -13.21 9.21
CA ALA A 441 0.82 -13.62 10.61
C ALA A 441 -0.12 -14.81 10.81
N LEU A 442 0.24 -15.71 11.71
CA LEU A 442 -0.53 -16.92 12.04
C LEU A 442 -1.06 -16.91 13.49
N ASP A 443 -0.96 -15.76 14.16
CA ASP A 443 -1.37 -15.60 15.55
C ASP A 443 -2.90 -15.48 15.67
N SER A 444 -3.44 -16.10 16.72
CA SER A 444 -4.87 -16.04 17.06
C SER A 444 -5.10 -14.96 18.10
N HIS A 445 -5.94 -13.97 17.80
CA HIS A 445 -6.20 -12.84 18.69
C HIS A 445 -7.49 -13.00 19.49
N SER A 446 -7.63 -12.20 20.55
CA SER A 446 -8.78 -12.18 21.46
C SER A 446 -8.81 -10.87 22.27
N ALA A 447 -9.86 -10.66 23.08
CA ALA A 447 -10.06 -9.45 23.86
C ALA A 447 -8.82 -8.99 24.66
N GLY A 448 -8.53 -7.69 24.56
CA GLY A 448 -7.35 -7.05 25.14
C GLY A 448 -6.05 -7.18 24.32
N ASP A 449 -6.09 -7.73 23.10
CA ASP A 449 -4.95 -7.70 22.17
C ASP A 449 -4.83 -6.35 21.43
N THR A 450 -3.59 -5.91 21.26
CA THR A 450 -3.20 -4.62 20.65
C THR A 450 -1.99 -4.81 19.71
N THR A 451 -1.91 -5.96 19.05
CA THR A 451 -0.85 -6.28 18.07
C THR A 451 -1.02 -5.44 16.81
N SER A 452 -0.18 -4.42 16.64
CA SER A 452 -0.21 -3.51 15.49
C SER A 452 0.04 -4.25 14.17
N TYR A 453 -0.91 -4.15 13.24
CA TYR A 453 -0.79 -4.73 11.89
C TYR A 453 -0.36 -3.75 10.79
N ALA A 454 -0.11 -2.48 11.14
CA ALA A 454 0.50 -1.52 10.23
C ALA A 454 1.86 -1.99 9.69
N GLY A 455 2.04 -1.90 8.37
CA GLY A 455 3.24 -2.32 7.63
C GLY A 455 3.42 -3.82 7.44
N VAL A 456 2.42 -4.65 7.81
CA VAL A 456 2.46 -6.11 7.60
C VAL A 456 1.90 -6.44 6.21
N GLU A 457 2.65 -7.21 5.40
CA GLU A 457 2.17 -7.64 4.08
C GLU A 457 0.87 -8.43 4.19
N TYR A 458 -0.09 -8.08 3.35
CA TYR A 458 -1.39 -8.73 3.24
C TYR A 458 -1.76 -9.05 1.80
N ILE A 459 -2.78 -9.90 1.64
CA ILE A 459 -3.35 -10.28 0.35
C ILE A 459 -4.87 -10.46 0.46
N ILE A 460 -5.59 -9.97 -0.55
CA ILE A 460 -7.05 -9.97 -0.62
C ILE A 460 -7.53 -11.26 -1.26
N GLN A 461 -8.46 -12.01 -0.66
CA GLN A 461 -9.02 -13.22 -1.30
C GLN A 461 -10.10 -12.89 -2.35
N PRO A 462 -10.06 -13.45 -3.58
CA PRO A 462 -11.09 -13.26 -4.60
C PRO A 462 -11.83 -14.57 -4.95
N PHE A 463 -12.03 -15.45 -3.96
CA PHE A 463 -12.32 -16.89 -4.13
C PHE A 463 -13.70 -17.22 -4.74
N PRO A 464 -13.90 -18.45 -5.26
CA PRO A 464 -14.98 -18.74 -6.21
C PRO A 464 -16.19 -19.43 -5.56
N TYR A 465 -16.16 -19.70 -4.26
CA TYR A 465 -17.16 -20.48 -3.53
C TYR A 465 -17.23 -20.03 -2.05
N MET A 466 -18.23 -20.51 -1.32
CA MET A 466 -18.36 -20.22 0.12
C MET A 466 -17.27 -20.92 0.94
N LEU A 467 -16.66 -20.21 1.88
CA LEU A 467 -15.81 -20.81 2.92
C LEU A 467 -16.64 -21.11 4.16
N PHE A 468 -16.67 -22.36 4.61
CA PHE A 468 -17.31 -22.75 5.86
C PHE A 468 -16.38 -22.59 7.06
N ASP A 469 -15.06 -22.61 6.82
CA ASP A 469 -14.02 -22.44 7.84
C ASP A 469 -12.86 -21.56 7.33
N SER A 470 -12.94 -20.24 7.53
CA SER A 470 -11.83 -19.33 7.25
C SER A 470 -10.79 -19.33 8.38
N PHE A 471 -9.59 -18.78 8.11
CA PHE A 471 -8.56 -18.57 9.12
C PHE A 471 -9.03 -17.74 10.33
N TYR A 472 -9.89 -16.73 10.12
CA TYR A 472 -10.46 -15.90 11.21
C TYR A 472 -11.65 -16.55 11.94
N GLY A 473 -12.15 -17.69 11.45
CA GLY A 473 -13.17 -18.51 12.13
C GLY A 473 -14.60 -18.34 11.61
N PHE A 474 -14.98 -17.14 11.13
CA PHE A 474 -16.25 -16.92 10.45
C PHE A 474 -16.34 -17.69 9.12
N ARG A 475 -17.56 -17.90 8.64
CA ARG A 475 -17.84 -18.31 7.26
C ARG A 475 -17.68 -17.09 6.33
N VAL A 476 -17.24 -17.33 5.09
CA VAL A 476 -17.16 -16.26 4.07
C VAL A 476 -18.01 -16.61 2.86
N VAL A 477 -19.00 -15.76 2.58
CA VAL A 477 -19.65 -15.69 1.27
C VAL A 477 -18.74 -14.85 0.37
N PRO A 478 -18.30 -15.34 -0.79
CA PRO A 478 -17.34 -14.62 -1.60
C PRO A 478 -17.97 -13.36 -2.21
N GLU A 479 -17.16 -12.31 -2.40
CA GLU A 479 -17.38 -11.29 -3.42
C GLU A 479 -16.22 -11.40 -4.42
N ASN A 480 -16.50 -11.51 -5.73
CA ASN A 480 -15.46 -11.88 -6.69
C ASN A 480 -15.59 -11.30 -8.10
N ALA A 481 -16.72 -10.69 -8.47
CA ALA A 481 -16.93 -10.11 -9.79
C ALA A 481 -16.96 -8.56 -9.78
N GLY A 482 -17.03 -7.90 -8.62
CA GLY A 482 -16.70 -6.48 -8.41
C GLY A 482 -17.87 -5.49 -8.33
N TYR A 483 -17.60 -4.20 -8.21
CA TYR A 483 -18.64 -3.15 -8.31
C TYR A 483 -19.14 -2.97 -9.76
N LEU A 484 -20.37 -2.50 -9.94
CA LEU A 484 -20.95 -2.22 -11.27
C LEU A 484 -21.07 -0.71 -11.51
N GLU A 485 -20.27 -0.17 -12.44
CA GLU A 485 -20.25 1.27 -12.73
C GLU A 485 -19.73 1.57 -14.16
N GLU A 486 -20.33 2.57 -14.83
CA GLU A 486 -19.95 2.94 -16.21
C GLU A 486 -18.69 3.81 -16.19
N GLY A 487 -17.57 3.26 -16.69
CA GLY A 487 -16.28 3.97 -16.72
C GLY A 487 -15.42 3.83 -15.46
N GLY A 488 -15.84 3.01 -14.49
CA GLY A 488 -15.03 2.68 -13.32
C GLY A 488 -13.70 2.00 -13.66
N ALA A 489 -12.76 2.02 -12.72
CA ALA A 489 -11.47 1.36 -12.84
C ALA A 489 -11.62 -0.18 -12.93
N PRO A 490 -10.85 -0.87 -13.80
CA PRO A 490 -10.89 -2.34 -13.87
C PRO A 490 -10.50 -3.04 -12.58
N GLU A 491 -11.29 -4.05 -12.19
CA GLU A 491 -10.91 -5.02 -11.17
C GLU A 491 -10.50 -6.32 -11.87
N LEU A 492 -9.55 -7.09 -11.32
CA LEU A 492 -9.08 -8.38 -11.88
C LEU A 492 -8.87 -8.37 -13.43
N GLY A 493 -8.45 -7.22 -13.99
CA GLY A 493 -8.20 -7.01 -15.41
C GLY A 493 -9.41 -6.77 -16.32
N LEU A 494 -10.65 -6.63 -15.83
CA LEU A 494 -11.83 -6.25 -16.63
C LEU A 494 -12.56 -5.03 -16.04
N ALA A 495 -13.06 -4.15 -16.92
CA ALA A 495 -13.83 -2.98 -16.50
C ALA A 495 -15.16 -3.38 -15.79
N PRO A 496 -15.69 -2.60 -14.85
CA PRO A 496 -16.90 -2.89 -14.06
C PRO A 496 -18.23 -2.78 -14.84
N SER A 497 -18.31 -3.41 -16.02
CA SER A 497 -19.47 -3.36 -16.93
C SER A 497 -20.39 -4.60 -16.83
N PRO A 498 -21.66 -4.50 -17.27
CA PRO A 498 -22.58 -5.64 -17.33
C PRO A 498 -22.04 -6.86 -18.10
N GLU A 499 -21.44 -6.64 -19.28
CA GLU A 499 -20.84 -7.71 -20.10
C GLU A 499 -19.72 -8.43 -19.35
N ASN A 500 -18.90 -7.69 -18.59
CA ASN A 500 -17.79 -8.25 -17.83
C ASN A 500 -18.24 -9.00 -16.57
N LYS A 501 -19.40 -8.69 -15.96
CA LYS A 501 -20.00 -9.56 -14.91
C LYS A 501 -20.35 -10.94 -15.47
N GLY A 502 -20.89 -10.97 -16.71
CA GLY A 502 -21.05 -12.20 -17.48
C GLY A 502 -19.71 -12.92 -17.69
N LEU A 503 -18.67 -12.23 -18.17
CA LEU A 503 -17.34 -12.85 -18.35
C LEU A 503 -16.74 -13.39 -17.05
N TYR A 504 -16.93 -12.73 -15.91
CA TYR A 504 -16.49 -13.25 -14.61
C TYR A 504 -17.22 -14.54 -14.24
N ALA A 505 -18.55 -14.55 -14.25
CA ALA A 505 -19.34 -15.77 -14.04
C ALA A 505 -18.92 -16.88 -15.03
N GLY A 506 -18.73 -16.54 -16.29
CA GLY A 506 -18.24 -17.44 -17.34
C GLY A 506 -16.86 -18.04 -17.07
N MET A 507 -15.95 -17.32 -16.40
CA MET A 507 -14.67 -17.86 -15.92
C MET A 507 -14.85 -18.69 -14.63
N TYR A 508 -15.65 -18.22 -13.67
CA TYR A 508 -15.88 -18.92 -12.40
C TYR A 508 -16.56 -20.29 -12.57
N SER A 509 -17.37 -20.48 -13.64
CA SER A 509 -18.04 -21.75 -13.94
C SER A 509 -17.12 -22.95 -14.20
N VAL A 510 -15.79 -22.75 -14.26
CA VAL A 510 -14.84 -23.87 -14.24
C VAL A 510 -14.76 -24.57 -12.88
N VAL A 511 -15.23 -23.97 -11.79
CA VAL A 511 -15.33 -24.60 -10.46
C VAL A 511 -16.73 -25.19 -10.28
N ARG A 512 -16.82 -26.43 -9.81
CA ARG A 512 -18.07 -27.23 -9.81
C ARG A 512 -19.26 -26.60 -9.10
N ASP A 513 -19.05 -25.89 -8.00
CA ASP A 513 -20.06 -25.32 -7.09
C ASP A 513 -19.90 -23.79 -6.92
N SER A 514 -19.41 -23.14 -7.98
CA SER A 514 -19.04 -21.72 -7.93
C SER A 514 -20.18 -20.78 -7.54
N VAL A 515 -19.86 -19.81 -6.67
CA VAL A 515 -20.68 -18.63 -6.37
C VAL A 515 -20.05 -17.43 -7.07
N ALA A 516 -20.77 -16.79 -8.01
CA ALA A 516 -20.34 -15.56 -8.66
C ALA A 516 -21.13 -14.36 -8.11
N SER A 517 -20.43 -13.33 -7.67
CA SER A 517 -21.03 -12.31 -6.80
C SER A 517 -20.45 -10.93 -7.06
N PHE A 518 -21.32 -9.93 -7.12
CA PHE A 518 -20.98 -8.54 -7.44
C PHE A 518 -21.87 -7.56 -6.68
N TYR A 519 -21.51 -6.28 -6.69
CA TYR A 519 -22.27 -5.23 -5.99
C TYR A 519 -22.64 -4.03 -6.86
N TYR A 520 -23.65 -3.30 -6.41
CA TYR A 520 -24.30 -2.21 -7.14
C TYR A 520 -24.62 -1.06 -6.18
N HIS A 521 -23.95 0.08 -6.35
CA HIS A 521 -24.27 1.28 -5.59
C HIS A 521 -25.63 1.84 -6.01
N HIS A 522 -26.47 2.24 -5.06
CA HIS A 522 -27.87 2.59 -5.33
C HIS A 522 -28.07 3.84 -6.22
N TRP A 523 -27.02 4.61 -6.52
CA TRP A 523 -27.07 5.75 -7.45
C TRP A 523 -26.97 5.33 -8.92
N VAL A 524 -26.20 4.29 -9.24
CA VAL A 524 -25.91 3.78 -10.60
C VAL A 524 -27.20 3.52 -11.40
N PRO A 525 -27.21 3.65 -12.74
CA PRO A 525 -28.38 3.33 -13.57
C PRO A 525 -28.86 1.89 -13.34
N PHE A 526 -30.17 1.71 -13.12
CA PHE A 526 -30.72 0.40 -12.73
C PHE A 526 -30.86 -0.57 -13.91
N ASP A 527 -30.92 -0.04 -15.12
CA ASP A 527 -30.80 -0.79 -16.37
C ASP A 527 -29.45 -1.51 -16.47
N MET A 528 -28.33 -0.91 -16.02
CA MET A 528 -27.04 -1.63 -15.95
C MET A 528 -27.11 -2.87 -15.05
N LEU A 529 -27.76 -2.77 -13.88
CA LEU A 529 -27.94 -3.92 -12.98
C LEU A 529 -28.80 -5.01 -13.63
N LEU A 530 -29.87 -4.63 -14.33
CA LEU A 530 -30.70 -5.60 -15.05
C LEU A 530 -29.93 -6.28 -16.19
N ASP A 531 -29.13 -5.53 -16.95
CA ASP A 531 -28.27 -6.07 -18.02
C ASP A 531 -27.13 -6.96 -17.45
N ALA A 532 -26.62 -6.66 -16.25
CA ALA A 532 -25.60 -7.46 -15.58
C ALA A 532 -26.17 -8.80 -15.06
N ILE A 533 -27.39 -8.77 -14.52
CA ILE A 533 -28.15 -9.97 -14.17
C ILE A 533 -28.40 -10.82 -15.43
N ASP A 534 -28.87 -10.23 -16.54
CA ASP A 534 -29.06 -10.93 -17.82
C ASP A 534 -27.75 -11.57 -18.33
N ALA A 535 -26.60 -10.91 -18.14
CA ALA A 535 -25.29 -11.43 -18.56
C ALA A 535 -24.79 -12.59 -17.69
N VAL A 536 -25.06 -12.57 -16.38
CA VAL A 536 -24.71 -13.66 -15.45
C VAL A 536 -25.65 -14.85 -15.62
N GLU A 537 -26.96 -14.63 -15.76
CA GLU A 537 -27.95 -15.65 -16.12
C GLU A 537 -27.60 -16.34 -17.46
N ALA A 538 -27.03 -15.61 -18.42
CA ALA A 538 -26.64 -16.15 -19.74
C ALA A 538 -25.48 -17.16 -19.71
N GLU A 539 -24.57 -17.06 -18.74
CA GLU A 539 -23.51 -18.06 -18.53
C GLU A 539 -23.98 -19.28 -17.69
N GLY A 540 -25.26 -19.31 -17.31
CA GLY A 540 -25.91 -20.47 -16.66
C GLY A 540 -26.02 -20.39 -15.14
N TYR A 541 -25.84 -19.22 -14.55
CA TYR A 541 -25.99 -19.00 -13.11
C TYR A 541 -27.45 -18.72 -12.71
N GLU A 542 -27.84 -19.20 -11.53
CA GLU A 542 -29.12 -18.87 -10.89
C GLU A 542 -28.91 -17.91 -9.71
N PHE A 543 -29.63 -16.79 -9.67
CA PHE A 543 -29.59 -15.87 -8.53
C PHE A 543 -30.40 -16.43 -7.37
N VAL A 544 -29.74 -16.63 -6.23
CA VAL A 544 -30.29 -17.27 -5.02
C VAL A 544 -30.34 -16.30 -3.84
N ASP A 545 -31.05 -16.64 -2.77
CA ASP A 545 -30.90 -15.90 -1.51
C ASP A 545 -29.55 -16.27 -0.88
N ILE A 546 -28.93 -15.34 -0.15
CA ILE A 546 -27.69 -15.64 0.57
C ILE A 546 -27.89 -16.78 1.58
N ARG A 547 -29.11 -16.93 2.14
CA ARG A 547 -29.49 -18.04 3.01
C ARG A 547 -29.38 -19.41 2.33
N ASP A 548 -29.79 -19.51 1.06
CA ASP A 548 -29.71 -20.74 0.25
C ASP A 548 -28.26 -21.21 -0.02
N ILE A 549 -27.26 -20.37 0.28
CA ILE A 549 -25.83 -20.72 0.25
C ILE A 549 -25.31 -20.98 1.67
N VAL A 550 -25.77 -20.20 2.66
CA VAL A 550 -25.34 -20.29 4.06
C VAL A 550 -25.70 -21.63 4.70
N ASP A 551 -26.86 -22.18 4.35
CA ASP A 551 -27.41 -23.42 4.93
C ASP A 551 -26.77 -24.70 4.35
N ASP A 552 -25.88 -24.58 3.35
CA ASP A 552 -25.16 -25.73 2.78
C ASP A 552 -24.21 -26.40 3.80
N PRO A 553 -24.01 -27.72 3.70
CA PRO A 553 -22.84 -28.40 4.23
C PRO A 553 -21.64 -28.27 3.27
N PRO A 554 -20.39 -28.40 3.77
CA PRO A 554 -19.22 -28.58 2.92
C PRO A 554 -19.36 -29.79 1.97
N PRO A 555 -18.70 -29.80 0.80
CA PRO A 555 -18.71 -30.92 -0.13
C PRO A 555 -18.46 -32.28 0.52
N ALA A 556 -19.40 -33.20 0.32
CA ALA A 556 -19.34 -34.53 0.89
C ALA A 556 -18.20 -35.35 0.26
N TYR A 557 -17.42 -36.04 1.10
CA TYR A 557 -16.42 -37.00 0.64
C TYR A 557 -17.06 -38.28 0.09
N SER A 558 -16.50 -38.83 -0.98
CA SER A 558 -16.95 -40.12 -1.52
C SER A 558 -16.60 -41.25 -0.55
N ASP A 559 -17.65 -41.84 0.05
CA ASP A 559 -17.53 -42.75 1.20
C ASP A 559 -17.19 -44.22 0.81
N GLU A 560 -16.66 -44.43 -0.41
CA GLU A 560 -15.97 -45.66 -0.81
C GLU A 560 -14.70 -45.37 -1.65
N PRO A 561 -13.63 -46.19 -1.54
CA PRO A 561 -12.46 -46.07 -2.40
C PRO A 561 -12.82 -46.44 -3.84
N THR A 562 -12.71 -45.47 -4.75
CA THR A 562 -13.21 -45.53 -6.14
C THR A 562 -12.90 -46.86 -6.86
N PRO A 563 -13.93 -47.71 -7.10
CA PRO A 563 -13.75 -48.94 -7.88
C PRO A 563 -13.53 -48.60 -9.35
N ALA A 564 -12.54 -49.25 -9.98
CA ALA A 564 -12.38 -49.13 -11.43
C ALA A 564 -13.59 -49.73 -12.19
N ASP A 565 -14.06 -49.02 -13.21
CA ASP A 565 -15.06 -49.41 -14.22
C ASP A 565 -16.55 -49.56 -13.78
N GLY A 566 -17.19 -48.42 -13.50
CA GLY A 566 -18.49 -47.93 -14.01
C GLY A 566 -19.75 -48.82 -14.20
N ASP A 567 -20.91 -48.27 -13.78
CA ASP A 567 -22.21 -48.33 -14.50
C ASP A 567 -23.14 -47.18 -14.04
N THR A 568 -24.31 -46.98 -14.67
CA THR A 568 -25.18 -45.78 -14.55
C THR A 568 -26.16 -45.71 -13.34
N PRO A 569 -26.63 -44.51 -12.93
CA PRO A 569 -27.44 -44.29 -11.71
C PRO A 569 -28.97 -44.48 -11.84
N ASP A 570 -29.64 -44.54 -10.68
CA ASP A 570 -31.08 -44.35 -10.41
C ASP A 570 -31.18 -43.79 -8.96
N GLY A 571 -32.14 -42.92 -8.62
CA GLY A 571 -32.19 -42.19 -7.31
C GLY A 571 -33.54 -42.25 -6.57
N ASP A 572 -33.66 -41.53 -5.44
CA ASP A 572 -34.92 -41.08 -4.78
C ASP A 572 -34.60 -40.15 -3.57
N VAL A 573 -35.59 -39.44 -3.00
CA VAL A 573 -35.43 -38.27 -2.06
C VAL A 573 -36.22 -38.47 -0.71
N PRO A 574 -36.41 -37.49 0.22
CA PRO A 574 -35.91 -37.48 1.62
C PRO A 574 -36.99 -37.66 2.74
N ASP A 575 -36.69 -37.30 4.02
CA ASP A 575 -37.65 -36.83 5.06
C ASP A 575 -36.95 -36.50 6.44
N GLY A 576 -37.19 -35.33 7.08
CA GLY A 576 -37.55 -35.23 8.53
C GLY A 576 -36.70 -34.50 9.63
N ASP A 577 -36.90 -33.18 9.81
CA ASP A 577 -37.30 -32.41 11.05
C ASP A 577 -36.48 -32.29 12.40
N ASP A 578 -36.13 -31.02 12.76
CA ASP A 578 -36.35 -30.19 14.01
C ASP A 578 -35.56 -30.23 15.38
N ASP A 579 -35.34 -28.99 15.93
CA ASP A 579 -35.31 -28.46 17.36
C ASP A 579 -34.00 -28.26 18.24
N LEU A 580 -33.80 -27.02 18.77
CA LEU A 580 -32.77 -26.52 19.77
C LEU A 580 -33.42 -25.87 21.06
N PRO A 581 -32.96 -24.79 21.82
CA PRO A 581 -31.67 -24.05 22.03
C PRO A 581 -31.33 -23.63 23.54
N ALA A 582 -30.43 -22.62 23.73
CA ALA A 582 -30.28 -21.64 24.87
C ALA A 582 -29.64 -22.01 26.26
N ASP A 583 -29.05 -21.13 27.12
CA ASP A 583 -28.44 -19.74 27.07
C ASP A 583 -27.72 -19.33 28.42
N GLY A 584 -26.89 -18.25 28.47
CA GLY A 584 -26.89 -17.27 29.61
C GLY A 584 -25.60 -16.72 30.31
N ASP A 585 -25.10 -15.54 29.87
CA ASP A 585 -24.61 -14.29 30.58
C ASP A 585 -23.37 -14.16 31.54
N SER A 586 -22.88 -12.90 31.65
CA SER A 586 -21.62 -12.40 32.30
C SER A 586 -21.74 -11.00 33.00
N GLU A 587 -20.65 -10.38 33.50
CA GLU A 587 -20.61 -9.00 34.10
C GLU A 587 -19.18 -8.36 34.09
N GLU A 588 -19.04 -7.01 34.06
CA GLU A 588 -17.77 -6.23 33.89
C GLU A 588 -17.38 -5.28 35.07
N THR A 589 -16.19 -4.61 35.02
CA THR A 589 -15.94 -3.17 35.39
C THR A 589 -14.46 -2.72 35.16
N PRO A 590 -14.14 -1.41 34.94
CA PRO A 590 -13.24 -1.01 33.82
C PRO A 590 -12.17 0.11 34.19
N PRO A 591 -11.82 1.19 33.41
CA PRO A 591 -10.42 1.63 33.25
C PRO A 591 -10.08 3.09 33.71
N ASP A 592 -8.79 3.48 33.81
CA ASP A 592 -8.40 4.90 34.12
C ASP A 592 -6.91 5.34 33.84
N GLU A 593 -6.04 4.60 33.12
CA GLU A 593 -4.59 4.96 32.96
C GLU A 593 -4.08 5.35 31.54
N ILE A 594 -4.95 5.39 30.52
CA ILE A 594 -4.55 5.64 29.11
C ILE A 594 -3.97 7.06 28.87
N LEU A 595 -4.25 8.04 29.74
CA LEU A 595 -3.94 9.47 29.58
C LEU A 595 -2.44 9.86 29.67
N SER A 596 -1.50 8.99 29.27
CA SER A 596 -0.05 9.22 29.46
C SER A 596 0.90 8.79 28.34
N LEU A 597 0.48 8.02 27.33
CA LEU A 597 1.40 7.50 26.28
C LEU A 597 1.63 8.44 25.08
N TYR A 598 0.76 9.43 24.86
CA TYR A 598 0.78 10.40 23.75
C TYR A 598 2.04 11.29 23.60
N LEU A 599 3.10 11.07 24.38
CA LEU A 599 4.38 11.76 24.26
C LEU A 599 5.60 10.83 24.03
N GLY A 600 5.33 9.58 23.65
CA GLY A 600 6.08 8.83 22.63
C GLY A 600 7.36 8.09 23.06
N LYS A 601 8.01 7.49 22.06
CA LYS A 601 9.40 7.01 22.05
C LYS A 601 9.93 7.05 20.61
N ALA A 602 11.16 7.53 20.43
CA ALA A 602 12.01 7.08 19.34
C ALA A 602 13.03 6.12 19.97
N GLY A 603 13.19 4.91 19.41
CA GLY A 603 14.18 3.95 19.91
C GLY A 603 13.75 2.48 19.98
N GLU A 604 12.97 1.98 19.02
CA GLU A 604 12.57 0.55 18.93
C GLU A 604 13.58 -0.27 18.14
N SER A 605 13.68 -1.58 18.40
CA SER A 605 14.86 -2.38 18.04
C SER A 605 14.72 -3.27 16.79
N CYS A 606 15.54 -3.01 15.76
CA CYS A 606 15.67 -3.83 14.56
C CYS A 606 16.66 -5.01 14.73
N PRO A 607 16.25 -6.29 14.63
CA PRO A 607 17.14 -7.40 14.96
C PRO A 607 18.10 -7.84 13.85
N THR A 608 17.72 -7.68 12.58
CA THR A 608 18.10 -8.63 11.53
C THR A 608 18.88 -8.00 10.38
N GLY A 609 18.37 -6.89 9.84
CA GLY A 609 18.87 -6.33 8.59
C GLY A 609 18.76 -4.81 8.52
N PRO A 610 19.51 -4.19 7.60
CA PRO A 610 19.49 -2.74 7.43
C PRO A 610 18.12 -2.21 6.95
N TYR A 611 17.24 -3.04 6.39
CA TYR A 611 15.95 -2.63 5.83
C TYR A 611 14.75 -2.76 6.79
N ASP A 612 14.95 -3.23 8.03
CA ASP A 612 13.88 -3.56 9.00
C ASP A 612 13.10 -2.34 9.59
N CYS A 613 12.97 -1.22 8.87
CA CYS A 613 12.34 0.01 9.37
C CYS A 613 11.47 0.71 8.31
N TRP A 614 10.45 1.44 8.77
CA TRP A 614 9.41 2.12 7.97
C TRP A 614 9.92 3.13 6.92
N TRP A 615 9.05 3.73 6.11
CA TRP A 615 9.48 4.35 4.85
C TRP A 615 10.47 5.53 4.99
N GLY A 616 11.56 5.46 4.21
CA GLY A 616 12.67 6.40 4.32
C GLY A 616 13.56 6.21 5.56
N LEU A 617 13.42 5.07 6.24
CA LEU A 617 14.16 4.70 7.45
C LEU A 617 15.06 3.46 7.23
N GLY A 618 15.90 3.09 8.21
CA GLY A 618 16.65 1.84 8.16
C GLY A 618 17.75 1.63 9.24
N CYS A 619 17.94 0.37 9.59
CA CYS A 619 18.51 -0.10 10.87
C CYS A 619 20.02 0.09 11.05
N THR A 620 20.47 0.53 12.23
CA THR A 620 21.88 0.28 12.64
C THR A 620 21.98 -0.02 14.13
N GLY A 621 22.93 -0.87 14.54
CA GLY A 621 23.21 -1.10 15.96
C GLY A 621 22.06 -1.72 16.78
N GLY A 622 20.96 -2.12 16.13
CA GLY A 622 19.78 -2.70 16.76
C GLY A 622 18.67 -1.71 17.12
N VAL A 623 18.53 -0.56 16.45
CA VAL A 623 17.43 0.42 16.63
C VAL A 623 16.94 1.00 15.28
N CYS A 624 15.67 1.43 15.19
CA CYS A 624 15.03 1.85 13.93
C CYS A 624 14.87 3.35 13.66
N GLY A 625 14.95 3.69 12.37
CA GLY A 625 14.75 5.02 11.78
C GLY A 625 15.81 5.31 10.68
N ALA A 626 15.66 6.35 9.86
CA ALA A 626 16.53 6.89 8.77
C ALA A 626 17.29 6.04 7.76
N CYS A 627 18.28 5.26 8.22
CA CYS A 627 19.53 5.14 7.47
C CYS A 627 20.03 3.70 7.42
N VAL A 628 19.38 2.95 6.53
CA VAL A 628 19.57 1.54 6.15
C VAL A 628 20.92 0.97 6.58
N THR A 629 22.03 1.46 6.04
CA THR A 629 23.36 1.23 6.62
C THR A 629 24.03 2.53 7.03
N GLY A 630 25.22 2.43 7.65
CA GLY A 630 26.14 3.54 7.84
C GLY A 630 26.34 4.44 6.60
N GLU A 631 26.23 3.84 5.40
CA GLU A 631 26.52 4.47 4.10
C GLU A 631 25.25 4.88 3.33
N GLN A 632 24.14 4.15 3.48
CA GLN A 632 22.84 4.49 2.86
C GLN A 632 22.10 5.61 3.60
N CYS A 633 22.82 6.50 4.28
CA CYS A 633 22.19 7.58 5.02
C CYS A 633 21.76 8.74 4.11
N ARG A 634 20.69 9.42 4.50
CA ARG A 634 20.40 10.76 4.01
C ARG A 634 21.29 11.73 4.79
N GLU A 635 22.26 12.36 4.13
CA GLU A 635 23.33 13.14 4.81
C GLU A 635 22.89 14.51 5.37
N LEU A 636 21.61 14.89 5.22
CA LEU A 636 21.00 16.03 5.92
C LEU A 636 19.75 15.71 6.74
N ASP A 637 19.13 14.53 6.61
CA ASP A 637 18.15 14.11 7.61
C ASP A 637 18.89 13.90 8.94
N GLY A 638 18.33 14.42 10.04
CA GLY A 638 19.03 14.57 11.33
C GLY A 638 19.27 13.28 12.13
N CYS A 639 20.01 12.31 11.59
CA CYS A 639 19.80 10.90 11.96
C CYS A 639 21.03 10.17 12.58
N LEU A 640 20.74 9.14 13.38
CA LEU A 640 21.52 8.71 14.55
C LEU A 640 22.49 7.52 14.25
N PRO A 641 23.50 7.21 15.09
CA PRO A 641 24.44 6.10 14.91
C PRO A 641 23.78 4.73 14.83
N ASP A 642 22.61 4.61 15.43
CA ASP A 642 21.76 3.43 15.41
C ASP A 642 20.78 3.46 14.22
N GLY A 643 21.07 4.25 13.19
CA GLY A 643 20.18 4.42 12.06
C GLY A 643 19.12 5.47 12.31
N SER A 644 18.61 5.64 13.53
CA SER A 644 17.29 6.27 13.71
C SER A 644 17.14 7.70 13.16
N CYS A 645 15.99 8.05 12.57
CA CYS A 645 15.67 9.43 12.18
C CYS A 645 14.73 10.02 13.20
N GLY A 646 15.09 11.17 13.73
CA GLY A 646 14.26 11.84 14.71
C GLY A 646 15.00 12.98 15.37
N ARG A 647 14.45 13.43 16.49
CA ARG A 647 15.00 14.58 17.20
C ARG A 647 16.14 14.18 18.11
N CYS A 648 17.34 14.63 17.79
CA CYS A 648 18.49 14.51 18.68
C CYS A 648 18.35 15.45 19.90
N SER A 649 19.01 15.09 20.99
CA SER A 649 19.13 15.94 22.19
C SER A 649 20.59 16.21 22.61
N ALA A 650 21.54 15.39 22.11
CA ALA A 650 22.97 15.54 22.35
C ALA A 650 23.79 15.00 21.17
N SER A 651 24.96 15.57 20.89
CA SER A 651 25.77 15.23 19.71
C SER A 651 26.28 13.79 19.64
N ASN A 652 26.34 13.06 20.77
CA ASN A 652 26.68 11.64 20.80
C ASN A 652 25.54 10.73 20.33
N GLN A 653 24.35 11.29 20.09
CA GLN A 653 23.24 10.63 19.41
C GLN A 653 23.31 10.81 17.88
N CYS A 654 24.34 11.46 17.32
CA CYS A 654 24.46 11.69 15.88
C CYS A 654 25.57 10.83 15.26
N ARG A 655 25.42 10.43 14.00
CA ARG A 655 26.42 9.61 13.27
C ARG A 655 27.83 10.22 13.30
N PRO A 656 28.90 9.41 13.23
CA PRO A 656 30.27 9.93 13.20
C PRO A 656 30.46 10.93 12.05
N GLY A 657 30.70 12.21 12.40
CA GLY A 657 30.74 13.32 11.43
C GLY A 657 29.61 14.32 11.57
N ALA A 658 28.51 13.96 12.24
CA ALA A 658 27.39 14.85 12.58
C ALA A 658 27.40 15.30 14.06
N THR A 659 26.60 16.31 14.39
CA THR A 659 26.40 16.87 15.73
C THR A 659 24.96 17.35 15.87
N CYS A 660 24.41 17.26 17.08
CA CYS A 660 23.07 17.74 17.36
C CYS A 660 23.05 19.28 17.40
N ARG A 661 22.08 19.90 16.72
CA ARG A 661 21.78 21.33 16.72
C ARG A 661 20.27 21.53 16.61
N GLU A 662 19.67 22.25 17.56
CA GLU A 662 18.22 22.55 17.61
C GLU A 662 17.23 21.37 17.41
N GLY A 663 17.70 20.13 17.59
CA GLY A 663 16.91 18.90 17.38
C GLY A 663 17.33 18.07 16.17
N PHE A 664 18.21 18.55 15.29
CA PHE A 664 18.66 17.85 14.09
C PHE A 664 20.15 17.46 14.18
N CYS A 665 20.52 16.26 13.71
CA CYS A 665 21.93 15.92 13.51
C CYS A 665 22.46 16.52 12.21
N ALA A 666 22.98 17.74 12.27
CA ALA A 666 23.64 18.40 11.15
C ALA A 666 25.16 18.15 11.14
N GLN A 667 25.86 18.51 10.07
CA GLN A 667 27.30 18.25 9.93
C GLN A 667 28.12 18.91 11.06
N SER A 668 28.97 18.12 11.74
CA SER A 668 29.89 18.61 12.79
C SER A 668 31.11 19.32 12.22
N ALA A 669 31.54 18.91 11.04
CA ALA A 669 32.46 19.61 10.18
C ALA A 669 32.05 19.36 8.73
N ILE A 670 31.90 20.43 7.96
CA ILE A 670 31.68 20.35 6.52
C ILE A 670 32.93 19.75 5.87
N SER A 671 32.75 18.77 4.98
CA SER A 671 33.84 18.04 4.29
C SER A 671 34.68 18.97 3.41
N ARG A 672 35.97 18.64 3.18
CA ARG A 672 36.86 19.34 2.23
C ARG A 672 37.04 18.52 0.97
N TRP A 673 36.71 19.12 -0.18
CA TRP A 673 36.84 18.52 -1.51
C TRP A 673 37.87 19.30 -2.33
N ASP A 674 39.04 18.70 -2.55
CA ASP A 674 40.13 19.25 -3.37
C ASP A 674 40.05 18.72 -4.80
N VAL A 675 39.67 19.57 -5.74
CA VAL A 675 39.76 19.31 -7.19
C VAL A 675 41.11 19.81 -7.70
N THR A 676 41.87 18.92 -8.33
CA THR A 676 43.04 19.27 -9.15
C THR A 676 42.67 19.18 -10.63
N ILE A 677 42.96 20.23 -11.38
CA ILE A 677 42.66 20.37 -12.82
C ILE A 677 43.82 21.14 -13.49
N ASP A 678 44.13 20.89 -14.78
CA ASP A 678 45.15 21.70 -15.45
C ASP A 678 44.71 23.19 -15.49
N PRO A 679 45.59 24.15 -15.20
CA PRO A 679 45.24 25.57 -15.25
C PRO A 679 44.70 26.05 -16.60
N ALA A 680 45.09 25.44 -17.71
CA ALA A 680 44.55 25.77 -19.04
C ALA A 680 43.13 25.23 -19.24
N ASP A 681 42.85 24.01 -18.78
CA ASP A 681 41.52 23.39 -18.84
C ASP A 681 40.53 24.15 -17.94
N TRP A 682 40.99 24.62 -16.77
CA TRP A 682 40.22 25.51 -15.90
C TRP A 682 39.97 26.90 -16.51
N GLU A 683 40.96 27.48 -17.20
CA GLU A 683 40.79 28.73 -17.96
C GLU A 683 39.81 28.56 -19.13
N GLN A 684 39.76 27.37 -19.76
CA GLN A 684 38.77 27.05 -20.80
C GLN A 684 37.35 26.86 -20.21
N LEU A 685 37.20 26.09 -19.14
CA LEU A 685 35.91 25.85 -18.45
C LEU A 685 35.25 27.17 -18.01
N LEU A 686 36.02 28.10 -17.46
CA LEU A 686 35.54 29.43 -17.10
C LEU A 686 35.45 30.40 -18.31
N GLY A 687 36.10 30.08 -19.42
CA GLY A 687 36.14 30.88 -20.64
C GLY A 687 34.93 30.66 -21.56
N ASP A 688 34.42 29.44 -21.64
CA ASP A 688 33.11 29.13 -22.24
C ASP A 688 32.28 28.25 -21.29
N ILE A 689 31.59 28.93 -20.37
CA ILE A 689 30.72 28.33 -19.36
C ILE A 689 29.52 27.59 -19.94
N TRP A 690 29.16 27.79 -21.20
CA TRP A 690 27.99 27.17 -21.84
C TRP A 690 28.35 25.85 -22.53
N GLU A 691 29.60 25.68 -22.95
CA GLU A 691 30.06 24.40 -23.49
C GLU A 691 29.96 23.31 -22.42
N ASN A 692 29.28 22.19 -22.73
CA ASN A 692 29.18 21.04 -21.83
C ASN A 692 30.42 20.14 -21.87
N THR A 693 31.58 20.69 -22.26
CA THR A 693 32.86 19.98 -22.31
C THR A 693 33.27 19.52 -20.92
N MET A 694 33.59 18.23 -20.83
CA MET A 694 34.12 17.59 -19.64
C MET A 694 35.65 17.70 -19.64
N PHE A 695 36.22 18.16 -18.53
CA PHE A 695 37.67 18.28 -18.35
C PHE A 695 38.14 17.29 -17.28
N ASP A 696 39.24 16.58 -17.55
CA ASP A 696 39.80 15.57 -16.63
C ASP A 696 40.26 16.22 -15.31
N ILE A 697 39.91 15.62 -14.18
CA ILE A 697 40.36 16.09 -12.86
C ILE A 697 41.00 14.97 -12.03
N THR A 698 41.48 15.33 -10.84
CA THR A 698 41.69 14.42 -9.73
C THR A 698 40.98 14.98 -8.51
N LEU A 699 40.02 14.25 -7.96
CA LEU A 699 39.29 14.66 -6.75
C LEU A 699 39.90 14.02 -5.49
N ALA A 700 40.11 14.80 -4.43
CA ALA A 700 40.40 14.27 -3.11
C ALA A 700 39.41 14.79 -2.06
N VAL A 701 38.76 13.88 -1.32
CA VAL A 701 37.81 14.22 -0.25
C VAL A 701 38.43 13.88 1.10
N ASP A 702 38.61 14.90 1.94
CA ASP A 702 39.24 14.82 3.28
C ASP A 702 40.57 14.03 3.33
N GLY A 703 41.27 13.95 2.18
CA GLY A 703 42.54 13.24 2.00
C GLY A 703 42.44 11.84 1.34
N LYS A 704 41.24 11.30 1.10
CA LYS A 704 41.04 10.15 0.18
C LYS A 704 41.05 10.68 -1.25
N THR A 705 42.08 10.36 -2.02
CA THR A 705 42.16 10.64 -3.47
C THR A 705 41.37 9.59 -4.24
N TYR A 706 40.39 10.05 -5.00
CA TYR A 706 39.78 9.35 -6.13
C TYR A 706 40.66 9.61 -7.37
N GLY A 707 40.58 8.77 -8.40
CA GLY A 707 41.50 8.90 -9.54
C GLY A 707 41.43 7.72 -10.50
N ALA A 708 40.43 7.74 -11.38
CA ALA A 708 40.24 6.71 -12.42
C ALA A 708 39.67 7.24 -13.75
N GLY A 709 39.49 8.55 -13.89
CA GLY A 709 38.92 9.18 -15.09
C GLY A 709 37.67 10.01 -14.82
N GLU A 710 37.56 10.57 -13.61
CA GLU A 710 36.56 11.56 -13.24
C GLU A 710 36.76 12.88 -13.99
N GLN A 711 35.66 13.55 -14.34
CA GLN A 711 35.70 14.79 -15.13
C GLN A 711 34.74 15.84 -14.57
N ILE A 712 35.04 17.12 -14.78
CA ILE A 712 34.23 18.26 -14.32
C ILE A 712 33.74 19.13 -15.49
N ARG A 713 32.56 19.74 -15.32
CA ARG A 713 32.05 20.84 -16.16
C ARG A 713 31.21 21.83 -15.35
N ALA A 714 30.89 22.98 -15.93
CA ALA A 714 29.86 23.88 -15.40
C ALA A 714 28.45 23.22 -15.43
N TYR A 715 27.59 23.57 -14.49
CA TYR A 715 26.25 22.99 -14.30
C TYR A 715 25.18 24.08 -14.01
N GLY A 716 23.90 23.68 -14.05
CA GLY A 716 22.73 24.55 -14.10
C GLY A 716 22.48 25.13 -15.49
N ASN A 717 21.49 26.03 -15.58
CA ASN A 717 21.24 26.90 -16.72
C ASN A 717 21.60 28.35 -16.35
N SER A 718 20.65 29.10 -15.77
CA SER A 718 20.85 30.43 -15.17
C SER A 718 22.02 30.49 -14.17
N ALA A 719 22.18 29.45 -13.34
CA ALA A 719 23.26 29.35 -12.36
C ALA A 719 24.69 29.43 -12.93
N ARG A 720 24.85 29.33 -14.26
CA ARG A 720 26.15 29.54 -14.94
C ARG A 720 26.55 31.02 -15.03
N ILE A 721 25.60 31.97 -15.06
CA ILE A 721 25.95 33.40 -15.18
C ILE A 721 26.41 34.02 -13.86
N TYR A 722 25.96 33.51 -12.72
CA TYR A 722 26.35 34.00 -11.40
C TYR A 722 27.86 33.90 -11.16
N PRO A 723 28.49 34.83 -10.41
CA PRO A 723 29.94 34.85 -10.19
C PRO A 723 30.52 33.49 -9.75
N LYS A 724 29.97 32.94 -8.67
CA LYS A 724 30.21 31.59 -8.15
C LYS A 724 29.41 30.58 -8.99
N LYS A 725 30.10 29.57 -9.53
CA LYS A 725 29.57 28.61 -10.50
C LYS A 725 29.15 27.32 -9.82
N SER A 726 28.02 26.77 -10.24
CA SER A 726 27.67 25.36 -10.01
C SER A 726 28.47 24.46 -10.96
N PHE A 727 28.85 23.26 -10.48
CA PHE A 727 29.61 22.27 -11.26
C PHE A 727 28.90 20.92 -11.27
N ARG A 728 29.19 20.11 -12.30
CA ARG A 728 28.92 18.68 -12.29
C ARG A 728 30.24 17.92 -12.36
N ILE A 729 30.43 16.94 -11.49
CA ILE A 729 31.51 15.96 -11.57
C ILE A 729 30.89 14.64 -12.01
N GLU A 730 31.35 14.08 -13.13
CA GLU A 730 30.93 12.74 -13.58
C GLU A 730 32.07 11.74 -13.44
N PHE A 731 31.77 10.60 -12.82
CA PHE A 731 32.65 9.46 -12.66
C PHE A 731 32.37 8.39 -13.74
N PRO A 732 33.40 7.63 -14.15
CA PRO A 732 33.22 6.45 -14.98
C PRO A 732 32.23 5.44 -14.39
N GLU A 733 31.66 4.60 -15.25
CA GLU A 733 30.78 3.52 -14.83
C GLU A 733 31.51 2.55 -13.89
N ASN A 734 30.84 2.14 -12.81
CA ASN A 734 31.38 1.25 -11.77
C ASN A 734 32.61 1.79 -11.00
N ALA A 735 32.90 3.09 -11.06
CA ALA A 735 33.97 3.71 -10.26
C ALA A 735 33.52 4.07 -8.83
N ASP A 736 34.40 3.83 -7.86
CA ASP A 736 34.31 4.41 -6.50
C ASP A 736 34.27 5.94 -6.61
N ASN A 737 33.28 6.54 -5.97
CA ASN A 737 32.99 7.97 -6.01
C ASN A 737 32.39 8.41 -4.67
N PRO A 738 32.60 9.67 -4.23
CA PRO A 738 32.13 10.12 -2.92
C PRO A 738 30.64 10.47 -2.87
N GLY A 739 29.96 10.58 -4.02
CA GLY A 739 28.65 11.24 -4.16
C GLY A 739 27.44 10.37 -3.85
N PHE A 740 26.26 10.98 -3.83
CA PHE A 740 24.98 10.25 -3.80
C PHE A 740 24.80 9.36 -5.05
N ALA A 741 25.39 9.75 -6.17
CA ALA A 741 25.44 9.00 -7.43
C ALA A 741 26.69 9.39 -8.24
N ARG A 742 27.07 8.56 -9.23
CA ARG A 742 28.26 8.79 -10.09
C ARG A 742 28.25 10.09 -10.92
N LYS A 743 27.13 10.82 -10.95
CA LYS A 743 26.98 12.14 -11.57
C LYS A 743 26.60 13.14 -10.47
N ILE A 744 27.60 13.78 -9.90
CA ILE A 744 27.48 14.64 -8.72
C ILE A 744 27.14 16.07 -9.16
N ASN A 745 26.00 16.59 -8.71
CA ASN A 745 25.61 17.99 -8.90
C ASN A 745 26.10 18.82 -7.71
N LEU A 746 27.03 19.74 -7.92
CA LEU A 746 27.51 20.69 -6.92
C LEU A 746 26.93 22.07 -7.20
N ARG A 747 25.86 22.44 -6.48
CA ARG A 747 25.25 23.76 -6.58
C ARG A 747 26.05 24.79 -5.78
N ALA A 748 26.20 25.98 -6.36
CA ALA A 748 26.68 27.15 -5.66
C ALA A 748 25.59 27.85 -4.85
N ASP A 749 24.32 27.67 -5.25
CA ASP A 749 23.10 28.35 -4.74
C ASP A 749 23.29 29.87 -4.52
N TYR A 750 24.14 30.50 -5.35
CA TYR A 750 24.59 31.89 -5.19
C TYR A 750 23.45 32.91 -5.10
N ASN A 751 22.31 32.59 -5.70
CA ASN A 751 21.12 33.42 -5.69
C ASN A 751 20.36 33.42 -4.35
N ASP A 752 20.59 32.45 -3.48
CA ASP A 752 20.01 32.37 -2.14
C ASP A 752 21.02 32.88 -1.10
N PRO A 753 20.86 34.09 -0.52
CA PRO A 753 21.78 34.60 0.52
C PRO A 753 21.84 33.70 1.76
N THR A 754 20.88 32.80 1.96
CA THR A 754 20.90 31.83 3.07
C THR A 754 21.67 30.56 2.72
N LEU A 755 21.80 30.22 1.43
CA LEU A 755 22.30 28.94 0.91
C LEU A 755 21.55 27.71 1.49
N MET A 756 20.32 27.88 1.98
CA MET A 756 19.56 26.86 2.73
C MET A 756 18.24 26.47 2.07
N ARG A 757 17.68 27.28 1.16
CA ARG A 757 16.32 27.10 0.61
C ARG A 757 16.11 25.75 -0.05
N ASN A 758 16.99 25.37 -0.98
CA ASN A 758 16.97 24.07 -1.66
C ASN A 758 16.98 22.89 -0.64
N ALA A 759 17.88 22.95 0.35
CA ALA A 759 18.00 21.90 1.36
C ALA A 759 16.78 21.80 2.28
N MET A 760 16.23 22.95 2.70
CA MET A 760 15.04 23.07 3.54
C MET A 760 13.76 22.67 2.79
N ALA A 761 13.69 22.91 1.48
CA ALA A 761 12.56 22.57 0.64
C ALA A 761 12.43 21.04 0.48
N TYR A 762 13.51 20.34 0.10
CA TYR A 762 13.47 18.87 0.03
C TYR A 762 13.24 18.22 1.40
N GLU A 763 13.75 18.83 2.48
CA GLU A 763 13.43 18.36 3.84
C GLU A 763 11.96 18.61 4.20
N THR A 764 11.33 19.68 3.70
CA THR A 764 9.90 19.97 3.91
C THR A 764 9.03 18.94 3.18
N PHE A 765 9.35 18.59 1.93
CA PHE A 765 8.72 17.46 1.23
C PHE A 765 8.84 16.15 2.04
N ARG A 766 10.06 15.77 2.46
CA ARG A 766 10.30 14.57 3.30
C ARG A 766 9.61 14.56 4.67
N ARG A 767 9.08 15.70 5.13
CA ARG A 767 8.48 15.86 6.47
C ARG A 767 6.96 16.05 6.43
N LEU A 768 6.39 16.31 5.25
CA LEU A 768 4.97 16.61 5.07
C LEU A 768 4.27 15.70 4.04
N THR A 769 5.02 15.07 3.13
CA THR A 769 4.49 14.25 2.03
C THR A 769 5.14 12.88 1.97
N ALA A 770 4.48 11.91 1.35
CA ALA A 770 5.08 10.61 1.01
C ALA A 770 6.07 10.68 -0.18
N ILE A 771 6.15 11.83 -0.88
CA ILE A 771 6.91 12.00 -2.12
C ILE A 771 8.43 11.89 -1.87
N PRO A 772 9.14 11.01 -2.59
CA PRO A 772 10.60 11.00 -2.60
C PRO A 772 11.19 12.35 -3.03
N ALA A 773 12.03 12.96 -2.18
CA ALA A 773 12.66 14.26 -2.46
C ALA A 773 14.20 14.20 -2.28
N PRO A 774 14.98 14.76 -3.23
CA PRO A 774 16.45 14.68 -3.27
C PRO A 774 17.19 14.84 -1.93
N ARG A 775 18.06 13.88 -1.61
CA ARG A 775 19.07 14.04 -0.57
C ARG A 775 20.00 15.22 -0.88
N THR A 776 20.49 15.87 0.16
CA THR A 776 21.40 17.03 0.06
C THR A 776 22.51 16.95 1.11
N ARG A 777 23.65 17.63 0.87
CA ARG A 777 24.71 17.89 1.88
C ARG A 777 25.59 19.07 1.52
N TYR A 778 26.24 19.70 2.51
CA TYR A 778 27.22 20.76 2.25
C TYR A 778 28.65 20.23 2.17
N LEU A 779 29.48 20.88 1.34
CA LEU A 779 30.91 20.64 1.24
C LEU A 779 31.68 21.93 0.90
N LYS A 780 32.97 21.97 1.29
CA LYS A 780 33.89 23.07 0.96
C LYS A 780 34.72 22.67 -0.24
N LEU A 781 34.44 23.28 -1.37
CA LEU A 781 35.16 23.05 -2.61
C LEU A 781 36.46 23.87 -2.63
N TYR A 782 37.56 23.21 -2.98
CA TYR A 782 38.86 23.81 -3.26
C TYR A 782 39.24 23.46 -4.70
N ILE A 783 39.67 24.45 -5.48
CA ILE A 783 40.16 24.25 -6.85
C ILE A 783 41.65 24.59 -6.87
N ASN A 784 42.49 23.63 -7.29
CA ASN A 784 43.95 23.76 -7.37
C ASN A 784 44.62 24.26 -6.06
N GLY A 785 43.99 23.96 -4.92
CA GLY A 785 44.48 24.26 -3.56
C GLY A 785 43.94 25.54 -2.93
N GLU A 786 43.33 26.44 -3.71
CA GLU A 786 42.65 27.64 -3.20
C GLU A 786 41.18 27.32 -2.85
N TYR A 787 40.62 27.99 -1.84
CA TYR A 787 39.21 27.79 -1.44
C TYR A 787 38.31 28.44 -2.49
N TYR A 788 37.42 27.65 -3.09
CA TYR A 788 36.44 28.14 -4.06
C TYR A 788 35.15 28.57 -3.39
N GLY A 789 34.66 27.79 -2.42
CA GLY A 789 33.49 28.18 -1.65
C GLY A 789 32.76 27.02 -0.98
N LEU A 790 31.67 27.38 -0.31
CA LEU A 790 30.66 26.44 0.17
C LEU A 790 29.76 26.01 -1.00
N MET A 791 29.54 24.71 -1.15
CA MET A 791 28.66 24.14 -2.17
C MET A 791 27.64 23.20 -1.52
N LEU A 792 26.45 23.11 -2.11
CA LEU A 792 25.44 22.09 -1.79
C LEU A 792 25.51 20.98 -2.84
N GLU A 793 25.74 19.74 -2.43
CA GLU A 793 25.48 18.58 -3.29
C GLU A 793 23.98 18.27 -3.27
N THR A 794 23.37 18.18 -4.44
CA THR A 794 22.00 17.67 -4.62
C THR A 794 22.02 16.27 -5.25
N GLU A 795 21.21 15.37 -4.72
CA GLU A 795 20.97 14.06 -5.32
C GLU A 795 20.35 14.20 -6.71
N ARG A 796 20.87 13.45 -7.68
CA ARG A 796 20.37 13.47 -9.06
C ARG A 796 19.26 12.43 -9.23
N LEU A 797 18.05 12.88 -9.56
CA LEU A 797 16.93 12.03 -9.96
C LEU A 797 17.26 11.17 -11.20
N GLY A 798 16.58 10.02 -11.31
CA GLY A 798 16.83 8.97 -12.31
C GLY A 798 16.96 7.58 -11.66
N PRO A 799 17.54 6.58 -12.35
CA PRO A 799 17.43 5.17 -11.95
C PRO A 799 17.91 4.87 -10.53
N LYS A 800 19.06 5.44 -10.13
CA LYS A 800 19.61 5.22 -8.78
C LYS A 800 18.87 6.00 -7.69
N PHE A 801 18.10 7.03 -8.05
CA PHE A 801 17.19 7.69 -7.10
C PHE A 801 15.95 6.82 -6.90
N LEU A 802 15.31 6.37 -7.98
CA LEU A 802 14.15 5.46 -7.93
C LEU A 802 14.46 4.20 -7.10
N GLU A 803 15.56 3.51 -7.43
CA GLU A 803 16.04 2.32 -6.70
C GLU A 803 16.30 2.57 -5.20
N LEU A 804 16.67 3.79 -4.80
CA LEU A 804 16.95 4.15 -3.40
C LEU A 804 15.72 4.60 -2.62
N HIS A 805 14.61 4.92 -3.29
CA HIS A 805 13.38 5.39 -2.66
C HIS A 805 12.18 4.45 -2.94
N GLY A 806 12.44 3.15 -3.13
CA GLY A 806 11.40 2.12 -3.24
C GLY A 806 10.56 2.23 -4.52
N ARG A 807 11.21 2.51 -5.66
CA ARG A 807 10.58 2.65 -6.97
C ARG A 807 11.31 1.89 -8.06
N ALA A 808 10.58 1.50 -9.11
CA ALA A 808 11.09 0.71 -10.22
C ALA A 808 12.19 1.49 -10.97
N ARG A 809 13.43 1.03 -10.78
CA ARG A 809 14.68 1.64 -11.25
C ARG A 809 14.66 2.03 -12.73
N ASP A 810 14.19 1.11 -13.57
CA ASP A 810 14.34 1.17 -15.01
C ASP A 810 13.02 1.54 -15.73
N ASN A 811 11.98 1.94 -14.99
CA ASN A 811 10.78 2.57 -15.54
C ASN A 811 11.07 3.99 -16.06
N SER A 812 10.23 4.49 -16.95
CA SER A 812 10.40 5.84 -17.51
C SER A 812 10.33 6.94 -16.45
N MET A 813 11.31 7.85 -16.50
CA MET A 813 11.31 9.12 -15.78
C MET A 813 11.73 10.24 -16.72
N TYR A 814 11.06 11.39 -16.62
CA TYR A 814 11.30 12.58 -17.44
C TYR A 814 11.58 13.81 -16.56
N GLU A 815 12.50 14.67 -17.03
CA GLU A 815 12.62 16.09 -16.62
C GLU A 815 12.06 16.93 -17.76
N VAL A 816 11.33 18.00 -17.44
CA VAL A 816 10.92 19.00 -18.44
C VAL A 816 12.09 19.96 -18.67
N GLU A 817 12.55 20.07 -19.90
CA GLU A 817 13.50 21.11 -20.35
C GLU A 817 12.72 22.24 -21.05
N ASP A 818 13.12 23.48 -20.77
CA ASP A 818 12.51 24.73 -21.26
C ASP A 818 11.11 25.06 -20.72
N ILE A 819 10.85 26.36 -20.54
CA ILE A 819 9.72 26.91 -19.76
C ILE A 819 8.43 26.95 -20.59
N TYR A 820 8.53 26.94 -21.93
CA TYR A 820 7.37 26.93 -22.83
C TYR A 820 7.69 26.27 -24.17
N PRO A 821 6.81 25.42 -24.74
CA PRO A 821 5.50 24.98 -24.23
C PRO A 821 5.43 23.69 -23.38
N PRO A 822 6.49 22.89 -23.10
CA PRO A 822 6.31 21.50 -22.70
C PRO A 822 5.81 21.30 -21.27
N GLY A 823 6.25 22.13 -20.32
CA GLY A 823 5.77 22.06 -18.93
C GLY A 823 4.27 22.27 -18.79
N ALA A 824 3.62 22.84 -19.82
CA ALA A 824 2.18 22.99 -19.86
C ALA A 824 1.40 21.68 -20.09
N PHE A 825 2.07 20.58 -20.44
CA PHE A 825 1.46 19.32 -20.92
C PHE A 825 0.57 19.52 -22.17
N LEU A 826 1.02 20.36 -23.11
CA LEU A 826 0.39 20.55 -24.43
C LEU A 826 0.90 19.52 -25.46
N PRO A 827 0.05 19.01 -26.37
CA PRO A 827 0.47 18.18 -27.50
C PRO A 827 1.56 18.85 -28.35
N LEU A 828 2.61 18.09 -28.65
CA LEU A 828 3.75 18.54 -29.46
C LEU A 828 3.81 17.77 -30.79
N SER A 829 4.79 18.05 -31.66
CA SER A 829 5.09 17.10 -32.73
C SER A 829 5.94 15.94 -32.18
N ALA A 830 5.83 14.75 -32.79
CA ALA A 830 6.62 13.59 -32.38
C ALA A 830 8.15 13.78 -32.49
N GLU A 831 8.63 14.79 -33.23
CA GLU A 831 10.05 15.16 -33.28
C GLU A 831 10.48 16.06 -32.10
N ASP A 832 9.53 16.69 -31.40
CA ASP A 832 9.75 17.64 -30.31
C ASP A 832 9.73 16.98 -28.91
N TYR A 833 9.01 15.88 -28.69
CA TYR A 833 9.00 15.17 -27.40
C TYR A 833 10.41 14.83 -26.88
N PRO A 834 11.35 14.30 -27.71
CA PRO A 834 12.72 14.03 -27.27
C PRO A 834 13.58 15.29 -27.04
N VAL A 835 13.12 16.46 -27.50
CA VAL A 835 13.80 17.76 -27.27
C VAL A 835 13.44 18.31 -25.89
N TYR A 836 12.19 18.16 -25.49
CA TYR A 836 11.63 18.82 -24.32
C TYR A 836 11.40 17.91 -23.09
N TYR A 837 11.09 16.63 -23.29
CA TYR A 837 10.95 15.66 -22.19
C TYR A 837 12.23 14.86 -22.07
N ASN A 838 13.20 15.38 -21.32
CA ASN A 838 14.54 14.80 -21.23
C ASN A 838 14.53 13.54 -20.34
N LYS A 839 14.49 12.36 -20.99
CA LYS A 839 14.44 11.05 -20.33
C LYS A 839 15.64 10.82 -19.39
N LYS A 840 15.36 10.39 -18.16
CA LYS A 840 16.34 10.10 -17.10
C LYS A 840 16.48 8.62 -16.78
N ALA A 841 15.37 7.89 -16.88
CA ALA A 841 15.21 6.45 -16.68
C ALA A 841 14.19 5.94 -17.72
N GLY A 842 14.05 4.62 -17.91
CA GLY A 842 13.26 4.03 -18.99
C GLY A 842 14.09 3.68 -20.22
N VAL A 843 13.45 3.04 -21.20
CA VAL A 843 14.09 2.69 -22.48
C VAL A 843 14.45 3.95 -23.27
N ASP A 844 15.70 4.04 -23.71
CA ASP A 844 16.22 5.12 -24.57
C ASP A 844 15.42 5.23 -25.89
N ASP A 845 15.31 6.45 -26.43
CA ASP A 845 14.62 6.78 -27.69
C ASP A 845 13.11 6.39 -27.79
N VAL A 846 12.50 5.85 -26.73
CA VAL A 846 11.05 5.52 -26.66
C VAL A 846 10.28 6.56 -25.84
N TYR A 847 9.26 7.18 -26.43
CA TYR A 847 8.49 8.29 -25.82
C TYR A 847 6.95 8.08 -25.88
N ALA A 848 6.48 6.90 -26.26
CA ALA A 848 5.05 6.62 -26.45
C ALA A 848 4.21 6.77 -25.16
N ASP A 849 4.84 6.53 -24.01
CA ASP A 849 4.32 6.70 -22.66
C ASP A 849 4.04 8.18 -22.31
N VAL A 850 5.02 9.07 -22.50
CA VAL A 850 4.82 10.51 -22.25
C VAL A 850 3.94 11.17 -23.32
N ILE A 851 3.97 10.66 -24.56
CA ILE A 851 3.01 11.05 -25.61
C ILE A 851 1.58 10.70 -25.17
N SER A 852 1.34 9.51 -24.62
CA SER A 852 0.00 9.10 -24.20
C SER A 852 -0.50 9.84 -22.94
N LEU A 853 0.41 10.19 -22.02
CA LEU A 853 0.09 11.11 -20.90
C LEU A 853 -0.35 12.49 -21.41
N VAL A 854 0.34 13.03 -22.42
CA VAL A 854 0.04 14.36 -22.95
C VAL A 854 -1.20 14.35 -23.85
N GLU A 855 -1.19 13.54 -24.91
CA GLU A 855 -2.18 13.58 -26.00
C GLU A 855 -3.43 12.76 -25.66
N ASP A 856 -3.29 11.50 -25.23
CA ASP A 856 -4.45 10.62 -25.00
C ASP A 856 -5.12 10.86 -23.64
N THR A 857 -4.41 11.44 -22.67
CA THR A 857 -4.86 11.61 -21.27
C THR A 857 -5.18 13.08 -20.92
N ILE A 858 -4.16 13.92 -20.71
CA ILE A 858 -4.32 15.29 -20.18
C ILE A 858 -5.03 16.19 -21.19
N TRP A 859 -4.67 16.10 -22.47
CA TRP A 859 -5.26 16.91 -23.52
C TRP A 859 -6.72 16.55 -23.80
N GLU A 860 -7.07 15.26 -23.83
CA GLU A 860 -8.45 14.83 -24.06
C GLU A 860 -9.37 15.17 -22.87
N ASP A 861 -8.92 15.05 -21.60
CA ASP A 861 -9.68 15.56 -20.45
C ASP A 861 -9.87 17.09 -20.51
N TYR A 862 -8.88 17.83 -21.05
CA TYR A 862 -9.02 19.27 -21.30
C TYR A 862 -9.97 19.61 -22.47
N LEU A 863 -10.06 18.76 -23.50
CA LEU A 863 -10.99 18.95 -24.62
C LEU A 863 -12.44 18.58 -24.27
N ASP A 864 -12.65 17.57 -23.43
CA ASP A 864 -13.97 17.18 -22.93
C ASP A 864 -14.52 18.15 -21.85
N SER A 865 -13.65 18.93 -21.21
CA SER A 865 -14.02 19.93 -20.20
C SER A 865 -14.68 21.17 -20.80
N ASP A 866 -15.64 21.78 -20.09
CA ASP A 866 -16.15 23.11 -20.45
C ASP A 866 -15.12 24.19 -20.05
N GLN A 867 -14.31 24.56 -21.04
CA GLN A 867 -13.26 25.61 -21.00
C GLN A 867 -13.75 27.00 -20.54
N SER A 868 -15.06 27.18 -20.33
CA SER A 868 -15.67 28.41 -19.82
C SER A 868 -16.30 28.29 -18.41
N SER A 869 -16.08 27.17 -17.70
CA SER A 869 -16.77 26.85 -16.44
C SER A 869 -15.84 26.61 -15.23
N GLU A 870 -16.46 26.30 -14.08
CA GLU A 870 -15.81 25.83 -12.84
C GLU A 870 -15.94 24.30 -12.67
N LEU A 871 -16.10 23.56 -13.78
CA LEU A 871 -16.25 22.11 -13.83
C LEU A 871 -15.41 21.52 -14.98
N THR A 872 -14.27 20.92 -14.65
CA THR A 872 -13.48 20.06 -15.55
C THR A 872 -13.88 18.59 -15.41
N THR A 873 -13.60 17.79 -16.44
CA THR A 873 -13.49 16.34 -16.28
C THR A 873 -12.05 15.97 -15.98
N THR A 874 -11.87 14.97 -15.12
CA THR A 874 -10.56 14.43 -14.71
C THR A 874 -10.51 12.91 -14.85
N THR A 875 -11.42 12.32 -15.64
CA THR A 875 -11.60 10.86 -15.75
C THR A 875 -10.33 10.12 -16.15
N ARG A 876 -9.61 10.60 -17.17
CA ARG A 876 -8.36 9.95 -17.63
C ARG A 876 -7.21 10.29 -16.69
N VAL A 877 -7.14 11.54 -16.21
CA VAL A 877 -6.15 11.99 -15.23
C VAL A 877 -6.21 11.17 -13.94
N ARG A 878 -7.39 10.87 -13.40
CA ARG A 878 -7.59 10.03 -12.20
C ARG A 878 -7.23 8.56 -12.40
N GLN A 879 -7.13 8.08 -13.64
CA GLN A 879 -6.67 6.74 -13.97
C GLN A 879 -5.15 6.69 -14.18
N ALA A 880 -4.58 7.67 -14.90
CA ALA A 880 -3.16 7.67 -15.28
C ALA A 880 -2.23 8.35 -14.28
N VAL A 881 -2.70 9.27 -13.43
CA VAL A 881 -1.87 10.02 -12.47
C VAL A 881 -2.15 9.55 -11.06
N ASP A 882 -1.12 9.54 -10.19
CA ASP A 882 -1.36 9.52 -8.75
C ASP A 882 -1.81 10.92 -8.32
N VAL A 883 -3.13 11.11 -8.30
CA VAL A 883 -3.75 12.38 -7.95
C VAL A 883 -3.56 12.71 -6.47
N ASN A 884 -3.39 11.72 -5.60
CA ASN A 884 -3.15 11.92 -4.16
C ASN A 884 -1.75 12.50 -3.96
N LEU A 885 -0.71 11.86 -4.51
CA LEU A 885 0.66 12.38 -4.53
C LEU A 885 0.78 13.69 -5.32
N LYS A 886 -0.03 13.91 -6.37
CA LYS A 886 -0.05 15.20 -7.09
C LYS A 886 -0.68 16.32 -6.26
N ILE A 887 -1.70 16.05 -5.46
CA ILE A 887 -2.26 17.02 -4.51
C ILE A 887 -1.24 17.34 -3.42
N ASP A 888 -0.58 16.33 -2.84
CA ASP A 888 0.54 16.49 -1.90
C ASP A 888 1.64 17.39 -2.48
N TYR A 889 2.02 17.14 -3.73
CA TYR A 889 3.03 17.91 -4.45
C TYR A 889 2.63 19.38 -4.57
N LEU A 890 1.40 19.67 -5.00
CA LEU A 890 0.91 21.03 -5.21
C LEU A 890 0.72 21.77 -3.87
N ALA A 891 0.23 21.09 -2.83
CA ALA A 891 0.10 21.65 -1.49
C ALA A 891 1.47 21.98 -0.88
N ALA A 892 2.47 21.09 -1.04
CA ALA A 892 3.84 21.33 -0.61
C ALA A 892 4.46 22.54 -1.33
N MET A 893 4.28 22.65 -2.66
CA MET A 893 4.74 23.82 -3.43
C MET A 893 4.06 25.12 -3.00
N ALA A 894 2.77 25.08 -2.69
CA ALA A 894 2.01 26.24 -2.23
C ALA A 894 2.47 26.75 -0.85
N VAL A 895 2.77 25.86 0.11
CA VAL A 895 3.28 26.26 1.43
C VAL A 895 4.72 26.75 1.37
N ILE A 896 5.63 26.13 0.61
CA ILE A 896 7.01 26.65 0.46
C ILE A 896 7.10 27.86 -0.47
N GLN A 897 6.02 28.19 -1.20
CA GLN A 897 5.97 29.23 -2.23
C GLN A 897 7.07 29.05 -3.29
N ASN A 898 7.13 27.86 -3.91
CA ASN A 898 7.79 27.69 -5.20
C ASN A 898 6.71 27.64 -6.27
N ILE A 899 6.77 28.54 -7.25
CA ILE A 899 5.75 28.66 -8.30
C ILE A 899 6.22 28.17 -9.68
N ASP A 900 7.53 27.97 -9.86
CA ASP A 900 8.15 27.50 -11.12
C ASP A 900 7.67 26.08 -11.52
N HIS A 901 7.16 25.31 -10.55
CA HIS A 901 6.56 23.98 -10.74
C HIS A 901 5.39 23.92 -11.76
N VAL A 902 4.87 25.05 -12.22
CA VAL A 902 3.94 25.14 -13.36
C VAL A 902 4.62 24.70 -14.66
N SER A 903 5.84 25.17 -14.88
CA SER A 903 6.54 25.12 -16.18
C SER A 903 7.85 24.32 -16.17
N ALA A 904 8.52 24.26 -15.02
CA ALA A 904 9.80 23.57 -14.81
C ALA A 904 9.84 23.01 -13.38
N GLY A 905 11.02 22.83 -12.77
CA GLY A 905 11.13 22.49 -11.34
C GLY A 905 10.60 21.11 -10.92
N PHE A 906 10.30 20.19 -11.85
CA PHE A 906 9.85 18.83 -11.52
C PHE A 906 10.47 17.74 -12.39
N HIS A 907 10.43 16.52 -11.89
CA HIS A 907 10.49 15.29 -12.69
C HIS A 907 9.19 14.50 -12.48
N PHE A 908 8.88 13.60 -13.40
CA PHE A 908 7.76 12.66 -13.25
C PHE A 908 8.14 11.27 -13.75
N SER A 909 7.55 10.21 -13.19
CA SER A 909 7.89 8.82 -13.52
C SER A 909 6.67 7.90 -13.47
N TRP A 910 6.66 6.90 -14.36
CA TRP A 910 5.65 5.84 -14.42
C TRP A 910 5.99 4.77 -13.39
N GLN A 911 5.18 4.61 -12.35
CA GLN A 911 5.48 3.77 -11.20
C GLN A 911 4.25 2.96 -10.79
N GLN A 912 4.50 1.86 -10.07
CA GLN A 912 3.44 1.03 -9.51
C GLN A 912 3.00 1.63 -8.17
N GLY A 913 1.71 1.92 -8.02
CA GLY A 913 1.09 2.32 -6.76
C GLY A 913 0.92 1.14 -5.80
N PRO A 914 0.54 1.39 -4.53
CA PRO A 914 0.38 0.33 -3.52
C PRO A 914 -0.56 -0.80 -3.95
N ARG A 915 -1.64 -0.47 -4.67
CA ARG A 915 -2.66 -1.42 -5.16
C ARG A 915 -2.24 -2.18 -6.43
N GLY A 916 -0.97 -2.09 -6.82
CA GLY A 916 -0.42 -2.75 -8.01
C GLY A 916 -0.71 -2.05 -9.34
N ASP A 917 -1.44 -0.93 -9.34
CA ASP A 917 -1.82 -0.18 -10.53
C ASP A 917 -0.73 0.82 -10.97
N MET A 918 -0.56 1.00 -12.28
CA MET A 918 0.51 1.85 -12.83
C MET A 918 0.04 3.31 -13.00
N ARG A 919 0.79 4.25 -12.43
CA ARG A 919 0.47 5.70 -12.38
C ARG A 919 1.69 6.59 -12.58
N TRP A 920 1.46 7.85 -12.96
CA TRP A 920 2.49 8.89 -12.99
C TRP A 920 2.63 9.58 -11.63
N GLU A 921 3.81 9.44 -11.01
CA GLU A 921 4.25 10.19 -9.83
C GLU A 921 5.03 11.45 -10.21
N PHE A 922 5.05 12.46 -9.33
CA PHE A 922 5.77 13.73 -9.50
C PHE A 922 6.75 13.98 -8.36
N TYR A 923 7.99 14.37 -8.70
CA TYR A 923 9.08 14.61 -7.74
C TYR A 923 9.67 16.02 -7.87
N PRO A 924 10.01 16.69 -6.76
CA PRO A 924 10.53 18.07 -6.75
C PRO A 924 11.94 18.22 -7.32
N HIS A 925 12.20 19.33 -8.01
CA HIS A 925 13.53 19.75 -8.48
C HIS A 925 13.75 21.28 -8.37
N ASP A 926 15.00 21.75 -8.34
CA ASP A 926 15.42 23.17 -8.35
C ASP A 926 14.71 24.13 -7.36
N LEU A 927 14.48 23.67 -6.12
CA LEU A 927 13.71 24.41 -5.10
C LEU A 927 14.48 25.52 -4.34
N ASP A 928 15.53 26.12 -4.92
CA ASP A 928 16.17 27.31 -4.30
C ASP A 928 15.33 28.59 -4.43
N ILE A 929 14.46 28.69 -5.43
CA ILE A 929 13.41 29.71 -5.49
C ILE A 929 12.22 29.24 -4.64
N SER A 930 12.35 29.38 -3.32
CA SER A 930 11.33 29.03 -2.32
C SER A 930 11.52 29.85 -1.04
N PHE A 931 10.65 29.65 -0.04
CA PHE A 931 10.65 30.39 1.24
C PHE A 931 10.81 31.90 1.05
N GLY A 932 9.92 32.44 0.24
CA GLY A 932 9.77 33.86 -0.07
C GLY A 932 10.72 34.44 -1.10
N CYS A 933 11.62 33.63 -1.67
CA CYS A 933 12.35 34.00 -2.87
C CYS A 933 11.48 33.78 -4.12
N ASN A 934 11.52 34.73 -5.06
CA ASN A 934 10.85 34.70 -6.36
C ASN A 934 11.83 35.10 -7.48
N TYR A 935 11.39 35.02 -8.73
CA TYR A 935 12.07 35.66 -9.86
C TYR A 935 11.69 37.15 -9.96
N ASP A 936 12.67 38.03 -10.10
CA ASP A 936 12.47 39.47 -10.35
C ASP A 936 12.40 39.74 -11.86
N GLU A 937 11.23 40.16 -12.34
CA GLU A 937 11.02 40.54 -13.74
C GLU A 937 11.63 41.89 -14.14
N GLU A 938 11.80 42.86 -13.24
CA GLU A 938 12.39 44.18 -13.55
C GLU A 938 13.92 44.09 -13.63
N GLU A 939 14.56 43.35 -12.72
CA GLU A 939 15.99 43.09 -12.75
C GLU A 939 16.40 41.79 -13.52
N GLN A 940 15.42 41.03 -14.03
CA GLN A 940 15.58 39.83 -14.87
C GLN A 940 16.51 38.76 -14.26
N ASN A 941 16.33 38.46 -12.98
CA ASN A 941 17.15 37.50 -12.24
C ASN A 941 16.39 36.81 -11.10
N ALA A 942 16.98 35.79 -10.47
CA ALA A 942 16.37 35.04 -9.37
C ALA A 942 17.10 35.25 -8.02
N LEU A 943 17.76 36.39 -7.83
CA LEU A 943 18.46 36.71 -6.58
C LEU A 943 17.42 36.98 -5.48
N CYS A 944 17.49 36.22 -4.39
CA CYS A 944 16.57 36.32 -3.25
C CYS A 944 16.91 37.52 -2.34
N THR A 945 16.94 38.74 -2.91
CA THR A 945 17.23 40.00 -2.17
C THR A 945 16.01 40.60 -1.48
N ASP A 946 14.82 40.27 -1.97
CA ASP A 946 13.53 40.69 -1.43
C ASP A 946 12.66 39.46 -1.09
N MET A 947 11.70 39.66 -0.20
CA MET A 947 10.98 38.59 0.49
C MET A 947 9.46 38.77 0.39
N TYR A 948 8.80 37.78 -0.21
CA TYR A 948 7.36 37.75 -0.44
C TYR A 948 6.73 36.57 0.31
N TYR A 949 5.50 36.71 0.80
CA TYR A 949 4.78 35.62 1.49
C TYR A 949 3.32 35.49 1.04
N ASP A 950 2.86 36.45 0.25
CA ASP A 950 1.51 36.67 -0.22
C ASP A 950 1.32 36.31 -1.72
N GLU A 951 2.26 35.55 -2.30
CA GLU A 951 2.16 35.11 -3.69
C GLU A 951 1.06 34.08 -3.94
N PHE A 952 0.58 34.10 -5.18
CA PHE A 952 -0.55 33.30 -5.64
C PHE A 952 -0.33 31.79 -5.43
N TYR A 953 -1.31 31.14 -4.80
CA TYR A 953 -1.23 29.72 -4.42
C TYR A 953 -1.83 28.76 -5.46
N LEU A 954 -2.66 29.25 -6.40
CA LEU A 954 -3.27 28.48 -7.49
C LEU A 954 -2.63 28.74 -8.88
N PRO A 955 -1.29 28.73 -9.05
CA PRO A 955 -0.66 29.12 -10.32
C PRO A 955 -0.93 28.10 -11.44
N GLY A 956 -0.72 28.50 -12.69
CA GLY A 956 -0.85 27.62 -13.86
C GLY A 956 -2.26 27.38 -14.40
N VAL A 957 -3.31 27.93 -13.79
CA VAL A 957 -4.70 27.80 -14.26
C VAL A 957 -4.97 28.72 -15.45
N ILE A 958 -5.57 28.18 -16.52
CA ILE A 958 -5.98 28.97 -17.70
C ILE A 958 -6.98 30.09 -17.32
N PRO A 959 -6.78 31.34 -17.80
CA PRO A 959 -7.73 32.45 -17.60
C PRO A 959 -9.10 32.23 -18.27
N GLU A 960 -10.14 32.88 -17.73
CA GLU A 960 -11.50 32.81 -18.28
C GLU A 960 -11.57 33.30 -19.75
N GLY A 961 -12.07 32.45 -20.64
CA GLY A 961 -12.27 32.77 -22.05
C GLY A 961 -11.02 32.68 -22.93
N VAL A 962 -9.92 32.10 -22.41
CA VAL A 962 -8.69 31.78 -23.16
C VAL A 962 -8.66 30.27 -23.44
N VAL A 963 -8.21 29.88 -24.65
CA VAL A 963 -8.07 28.48 -25.07
C VAL A 963 -6.60 28.10 -25.10
N ALA A 964 -6.25 26.94 -24.54
CA ALA A 964 -4.87 26.48 -24.49
C ALA A 964 -4.33 26.22 -25.91
N GLY A 965 -3.14 26.75 -26.21
CA GLY A 965 -2.52 26.66 -27.53
C GLY A 965 -3.00 27.68 -28.57
N GLU A 966 -3.93 28.60 -28.25
CA GLU A 966 -4.28 29.72 -29.16
C GLU A 966 -3.41 30.99 -28.93
N GLU A 967 -2.71 31.12 -27.80
CA GLU A 967 -1.81 32.25 -27.50
C GLU A 967 -0.37 31.77 -27.20
N ASP A 968 0.62 32.44 -27.76
CA ASP A 968 2.03 31.99 -27.79
C ASP A 968 2.84 32.23 -26.48
N GLU A 969 2.23 32.81 -25.43
CA GLU A 969 2.94 33.28 -24.22
C GLU A 969 2.14 33.06 -22.91
N LEU A 970 1.45 31.91 -22.75
CA LEU A 970 0.64 31.60 -21.56
C LEU A 970 1.39 30.76 -20.51
N TRP A 971 1.54 31.27 -19.29
CA TRP A 971 2.12 30.52 -18.18
C TRP A 971 1.06 29.63 -17.50
N ILE A 972 0.81 28.47 -18.11
CA ILE A 972 -0.25 27.52 -17.73
C ILE A 972 0.29 26.09 -17.61
N ASN A 973 -0.45 25.23 -16.93
CA ASN A 973 -0.23 23.78 -16.89
C ASN A 973 -1.58 23.06 -16.93
N LEU A 974 -1.80 22.21 -17.94
CA LEU A 974 -3.10 21.57 -18.14
C LEU A 974 -3.46 20.62 -16.99
N LEU A 975 -2.51 19.85 -16.46
CA LEU A 975 -2.77 18.98 -15.31
C LEU A 975 -3.14 19.79 -14.06
N ILE A 976 -2.49 20.92 -13.82
CA ILE A 976 -2.82 21.82 -12.70
C ILE A 976 -4.18 22.52 -12.92
N HIS A 977 -4.46 22.96 -14.15
CA HIS A 977 -5.76 23.53 -14.53
C HIS A 977 -6.90 22.52 -14.31
N LEU A 978 -6.73 21.27 -14.73
CA LEU A 978 -7.72 20.20 -14.53
C LEU A 978 -7.95 19.91 -13.03
N ILE A 979 -6.89 19.86 -12.22
CA ILE A 979 -6.97 19.61 -10.76
C ILE A 979 -7.60 20.80 -10.00
N PHE A 980 -7.22 22.05 -10.30
CA PHE A 980 -7.75 23.23 -9.61
C PHE A 980 -9.13 23.70 -10.12
N ARG A 981 -9.64 23.11 -11.22
CA ARG A 981 -11.01 23.32 -11.71
C ARG A 981 -11.95 22.15 -11.42
N ASP A 982 -11.43 21.03 -10.92
CA ASP A 982 -12.22 19.94 -10.36
C ASP A 982 -12.58 20.32 -8.90
N PRO A 983 -13.87 20.49 -8.56
CA PRO A 983 -14.26 20.97 -7.23
C PRO A 983 -13.84 20.06 -6.08
N GLU A 984 -13.75 18.74 -6.30
CA GLU A 984 -13.34 17.78 -5.28
C GLU A 984 -11.83 17.87 -5.06
N LEU A 985 -11.05 17.79 -6.15
CA LEU A 985 -9.58 17.81 -6.06
C LEU A 985 -9.06 19.16 -5.54
N HIS A 986 -9.71 20.26 -5.91
CA HIS A 986 -9.41 21.58 -5.36
C HIS A 986 -9.73 21.67 -3.86
N ALA A 987 -10.85 21.11 -3.39
CA ALA A 987 -11.18 21.07 -1.96
C ALA A 987 -10.16 20.24 -1.16
N ARG A 988 -9.79 19.06 -1.67
CA ARG A 988 -8.76 18.18 -1.07
C ARG A 988 -7.39 18.86 -1.01
N TYR A 989 -7.01 19.60 -2.05
CA TYR A 989 -5.80 20.43 -2.06
C TYR A 989 -5.82 21.56 -1.01
N VAL A 990 -6.95 22.26 -0.84
CA VAL A 990 -7.11 23.29 0.20
C VAL A 990 -6.99 22.68 1.60
N ALA A 991 -7.67 21.55 1.86
CA ALA A 991 -7.59 20.84 3.12
C ALA A 991 -6.15 20.39 3.44
N ARG A 992 -5.42 19.87 2.44
CA ARG A 992 -4.04 19.42 2.59
C ARG A 992 -3.07 20.56 2.93
N ILE A 993 -3.26 21.76 2.37
CA ILE A 993 -2.52 22.96 2.80
C ILE A 993 -2.78 23.28 4.27
N CYS A 994 -4.04 23.26 4.72
CA CYS A 994 -4.37 23.52 6.12
C CYS A 994 -3.70 22.51 7.07
N GLN A 995 -3.73 21.22 6.73
CA GLN A 995 -3.08 20.14 7.47
C GLN A 995 -1.55 20.34 7.54
N MET A 996 -0.91 20.70 6.42
CA MET A 996 0.52 21.03 6.38
C MET A 996 0.88 22.24 7.25
N LEU A 997 0.05 23.29 7.23
CA LEU A 997 0.27 24.52 8.00
C LEU A 997 0.02 24.36 9.50
N ASP A 998 -0.84 23.45 9.95
CA ASP A 998 -1.01 23.11 11.37
C ASP A 998 -0.13 21.96 11.85
N SER A 999 0.58 21.28 10.93
CA SER A 999 1.57 20.28 11.27
C SER A 999 2.59 20.77 12.32
N ARG A 1000 2.99 19.88 13.21
CA ARG A 1000 4.05 20.14 14.18
C ARG A 1000 5.39 20.47 13.50
N TYR A 1001 5.61 19.97 12.28
CA TYR A 1001 6.79 20.31 11.50
C TYR A 1001 6.83 21.82 11.21
N TRP A 1002 5.79 22.36 10.56
CA TRP A 1002 5.71 23.77 10.19
C TRP A 1002 5.83 24.70 11.41
N ASN A 1003 5.07 24.40 12.47
CA ASN A 1003 4.93 25.29 13.63
C ASN A 1003 6.08 25.22 14.64
N THR A 1004 6.99 24.25 14.57
CA THR A 1004 7.99 24.03 15.65
C THR A 1004 9.34 23.47 15.20
N ASP A 1005 9.40 22.76 14.07
CA ASP A 1005 10.61 22.04 13.65
C ASP A 1005 11.28 22.75 12.46
N ALA A 1006 10.52 23.27 11.49
CA ALA A 1006 11.04 24.06 10.37
C ALA A 1006 11.81 25.33 10.82
N PRO A 1007 11.36 26.13 11.81
CA PRO A 1007 12.16 27.27 12.30
C PRO A 1007 13.49 26.84 12.95
N LYS A 1008 13.53 25.65 13.56
CA LYS A 1008 14.75 25.08 14.17
C LYS A 1008 15.68 24.45 13.15
N LEU A 1009 15.15 23.94 12.05
CA LEU A 1009 15.93 23.48 10.91
C LEU A 1009 16.74 24.63 10.33
N VAL A 1010 16.14 25.82 10.18
CA VAL A 1010 16.84 27.06 9.79
C VAL A 1010 17.98 27.37 10.76
N ASP A 1011 17.73 27.42 12.07
CA ASP A 1011 18.76 27.69 13.08
C ASP A 1011 19.89 26.63 13.08
N SER A 1012 19.54 25.36 12.86
CA SER A 1012 20.48 24.23 12.78
C SER A 1012 21.39 24.30 11.55
N LEU A 1013 20.81 24.55 10.37
CA LEU A 1013 21.52 24.71 9.11
C LEU A 1013 22.40 25.97 9.15
N ALA A 1014 21.86 27.10 9.59
CA ALA A 1014 22.59 28.37 9.73
C ALA A 1014 23.83 28.22 10.63
N ALA A 1015 23.66 27.61 11.82
CA ALA A 1015 24.76 27.31 12.72
C ALA A 1015 25.77 26.29 12.16
N THR A 1016 25.37 25.48 11.18
CA THR A 1016 26.24 24.50 10.49
C THR A 1016 27.14 25.16 9.46
N ILE A 1017 26.58 26.07 8.64
CA ILE A 1017 27.28 26.59 7.46
C ILE A 1017 27.99 27.93 7.66
N ILE A 1018 27.58 28.75 8.64
CA ILE A 1018 28.08 30.12 8.83
C ILE A 1018 29.61 30.28 8.81
N ASP A 1019 30.38 29.39 9.43
CA ASP A 1019 31.85 29.49 9.46
C ASP A 1019 32.51 29.14 8.10
N ALA A 1020 31.80 28.46 7.20
CA ALA A 1020 32.22 28.22 5.82
C ALA A 1020 31.77 29.34 4.87
N VAL A 1021 30.60 29.94 5.12
CA VAL A 1021 30.09 31.14 4.43
C VAL A 1021 31.01 32.34 4.70
N LEU A 1022 31.36 32.61 5.96
CA LEU A 1022 32.27 33.71 6.33
C LEU A 1022 33.73 33.51 5.88
N ALA A 1023 34.06 32.35 5.33
CA ALA A 1023 35.35 32.09 4.70
C ALA A 1023 35.29 32.22 3.17
N ASP A 1024 34.09 32.21 2.59
CA ASP A 1024 33.84 32.28 1.15
C ASP A 1024 33.94 33.74 0.69
N GLN A 1025 34.67 33.97 -0.39
CA GLN A 1025 34.89 35.31 -0.97
C GLN A 1025 34.24 35.45 -2.35
N ASN A 1026 33.53 34.42 -2.79
CA ASN A 1026 32.81 34.38 -4.07
C ASN A 1026 31.28 34.41 -3.87
N ASP A 1027 30.81 34.41 -2.62
CA ASP A 1027 29.39 34.40 -2.22
C ASP A 1027 28.80 35.83 -2.10
N MET A 1028 27.51 35.96 -1.77
CA MET A 1028 26.84 37.26 -1.55
C MET A 1028 27.02 37.81 -0.11
N ASN A 1029 27.43 36.97 0.83
CA ASN A 1029 27.44 37.28 2.26
C ASN A 1029 28.66 38.10 2.72
N ASP A 1030 28.55 39.44 2.66
CA ASP A 1030 29.60 40.38 3.10
C ASP A 1030 29.94 40.30 4.61
N SER A 1031 29.00 39.88 5.47
CA SER A 1031 29.25 39.68 6.90
C SER A 1031 28.31 38.70 7.60
N ARG A 1032 28.65 38.36 8.85
CA ARG A 1032 27.85 37.49 9.72
C ARG A 1032 26.44 38.04 9.99
N ALA A 1033 26.31 39.37 10.09
CA ALA A 1033 25.02 39.98 10.40
C ALA A 1033 24.04 39.88 9.23
N ASP A 1034 24.56 39.86 8.00
CA ASP A 1034 23.75 39.81 6.78
C ASP A 1034 23.21 38.38 6.58
N PHE A 1035 24.08 37.36 6.76
CA PHE A 1035 23.66 35.95 6.79
C PHE A 1035 22.66 35.64 7.93
N GLU A 1036 22.93 36.15 9.14
CA GLU A 1036 22.04 35.93 10.30
C GLU A 1036 20.68 36.64 10.08
N SER A 1037 20.62 37.76 9.34
CA SER A 1037 19.36 38.40 8.91
C SER A 1037 18.59 37.54 7.91
N ALA A 1038 19.26 37.07 6.84
CA ALA A 1038 18.62 36.25 5.81
C ALA A 1038 18.06 34.93 6.37
N ALA A 1039 18.70 34.35 7.39
CA ALA A 1039 18.17 33.21 8.13
C ALA A 1039 16.94 33.57 9.01
N ASP A 1040 16.91 34.76 9.64
CA ASP A 1040 15.73 35.27 10.35
C ASP A 1040 14.56 35.59 9.40
N GLU A 1041 14.83 35.96 8.14
CA GLU A 1041 13.83 36.23 7.11
C GLU A 1041 13.07 34.95 6.69
N ILE A 1042 13.72 33.79 6.55
CA ILE A 1042 13.01 32.51 6.31
C ILE A 1042 12.08 32.16 7.48
N LYS A 1043 12.51 32.38 8.74
CA LYS A 1043 11.63 32.16 9.91
C LYS A 1043 10.46 33.14 9.96
N THR A 1044 10.64 34.33 9.39
CA THR A 1044 9.55 35.32 9.22
C THR A 1044 8.57 34.85 8.15
N PHE A 1045 9.05 34.37 7.00
CA PHE A 1045 8.22 33.75 5.96
C PHE A 1045 7.36 32.60 6.49
N LEU A 1046 7.93 31.67 7.28
CA LEU A 1046 7.16 30.53 7.83
C LEU A 1046 5.93 30.97 8.65
N ALA A 1047 5.99 32.13 9.31
CA ALA A 1047 4.87 32.70 10.05
C ALA A 1047 3.91 33.46 9.13
N GLU A 1048 4.41 34.43 8.36
CA GLU A 1048 3.56 35.29 7.51
C GLU A 1048 2.89 34.50 6.37
N ARG A 1049 3.55 33.48 5.79
CA ARG A 1049 2.96 32.57 4.79
C ARG A 1049 1.85 31.70 5.37
N LYS A 1050 1.99 31.25 6.63
CA LYS A 1050 0.92 30.52 7.32
C LYS A 1050 -0.29 31.42 7.53
N ASP A 1051 -0.08 32.60 8.09
CA ASP A 1051 -1.17 33.53 8.36
C ASP A 1051 -1.83 34.01 7.05
N PHE A 1052 -1.07 34.24 5.99
CA PHE A 1052 -1.60 34.52 4.65
C PHE A 1052 -2.48 33.39 4.12
N LEU A 1053 -1.93 32.17 3.97
CA LEU A 1053 -2.67 31.04 3.39
C LEU A 1053 -3.91 30.70 4.21
N LYS A 1054 -3.83 30.67 5.55
CA LYS A 1054 -4.98 30.43 6.42
C LYS A 1054 -6.10 31.45 6.22
N ASN A 1055 -5.77 32.73 6.00
CA ASN A 1055 -6.76 33.78 5.73
C ASN A 1055 -7.37 33.68 4.33
N GLU A 1056 -6.57 33.38 3.31
CA GLU A 1056 -7.04 33.31 1.91
C GLU A 1056 -7.93 32.09 1.66
N ILE A 1057 -7.51 30.89 2.07
CA ILE A 1057 -8.26 29.64 1.82
C ILE A 1057 -9.25 29.30 2.95
N ASN A 1058 -9.37 30.16 3.96
CA ASN A 1058 -10.28 30.02 5.10
C ASN A 1058 -10.09 28.70 5.87
N CYS A 1059 -8.84 28.34 6.18
CA CYS A 1059 -8.55 27.17 7.02
C CYS A 1059 -9.25 27.28 8.39
N PRO A 1060 -9.81 26.17 8.92
CA PRO A 1060 -10.45 26.14 10.24
C PRO A 1060 -9.48 26.40 11.40
#